data_AF-A0A6A6TPQ5-F1
#
_entry.id   AF-A0A6A6TPQ5-F1
#
_cell.length_a   1.000
_cell.length_b   1.000
_cell.length_c   1.000
_cell.angle_alpha   90.00
_cell.angle_beta   90.00
_cell.angle_gamma   90.00
#
_symmetry.space_group_name_H-M   'P 1'
#
loop_
_entity.id
_entity.type
_entity.pdbx_description
1 polymer ?
#
loop_
_entity_poly.entity_id
_entity_poly.type
_entity_poly.pdbx_seq_one_letter_code
_entity_poly.pdbx_strand_id
1 'polypeptide(L)'
;MNKFEPLKKKKKSAADATQQERDLDEAGYAAEFERLEAQLGAGMTAVHEVPFTHKGATPDQSVGGHRRGLSSAKPVTVEAVAGEVAQKEAEKTGGIVATEIPIDISESYVGGDFETRSIFESRSGGGDEDGVKKSYYFPEDPDMPSWRPFSMGWPWLSFLIFIALVLAGIQEFLCQLSIQKVKNDPEGGLKKFKMPSDLSVPEYFTWKYVPVLVFVMYGILWQITDFEVKRLEPFYQLSKKSGSTAAESLNMDYLTFMSWLVPFRALAHRQYAVIYVSLATLTASSLVPVLQSASVITWPPQKERKIDGWKSIRIDPAWSRAVTACLLFVAICGGVLLYEMRRKSGLQSDPKGIAGVAAMATRSHILADFHGLDTAPLDRIHKQLRHRRYILHKSSLWQGEYIRTSKERIREFGSDPRPLMLRKIASVPYIVSIVLFAILVPIFIFVDKAGVITEKLPWLLTAMATGLRLLWGTMNCDIRMLEPFYILSRRRAPAKTLTLDYTGTNPIFLPFKAFMNRHYVVALVGIGAILAEILTVCVSSFRVDGKKFIPGHGGKGGDKDEADDRHNTDETFRSFWISFSLVQGILLTLTVIAVVVTLRRSHKFMPRQTGTMASVLGFIHQSKMLVSFVDTEKMDSTAMTRHLESKGKTYALGWFSGRDGDDHCGIDEEDILAEYRWGVDWTKTRVLGNQIGTWEHY
;
A
#
# COMPACT_ATOMS: atom_id res chain seq x y z
N MET A 1 42.40 -73.92 -21.02
CA MET A 1 41.17 -73.50 -21.73
C MET A 1 40.00 -73.61 -20.76
N ASN A 2 39.69 -72.53 -20.04
CA ASN A 2 38.44 -72.43 -19.28
C ASN A 2 37.41 -71.69 -20.15
N LYS A 3 36.24 -72.33 -20.35
CA LYS A 3 35.13 -71.85 -21.16
C LYS A 3 34.61 -70.51 -20.64
N PHE A 4 34.52 -69.52 -21.52
CA PHE A 4 33.72 -68.31 -21.33
C PHE A 4 32.24 -68.70 -21.31
N GLU A 5 31.56 -68.53 -20.17
CA GLU A 5 30.10 -68.49 -20.11
C GLU A 5 29.61 -67.11 -20.59
N PRO A 6 28.61 -67.03 -21.49
CA PRO A 6 28.02 -65.76 -21.85
C PRO A 6 27.09 -65.28 -20.73
N LEU A 7 27.38 -64.09 -20.19
CA LEU A 7 26.51 -63.35 -19.27
C LEU A 7 25.08 -63.28 -19.85
N LYS A 8 24.14 -64.00 -19.23
CA LYS A 8 22.71 -63.86 -19.50
C LYS A 8 22.31 -62.39 -19.33
N LYS A 9 21.95 -61.72 -20.43
CA LYS A 9 21.23 -60.43 -20.38
C LYS A 9 19.96 -60.64 -19.54
N LYS A 10 19.96 -60.13 -18.30
CA LYS A 10 18.74 -59.98 -17.50
C LYS A 10 17.72 -59.22 -18.37
N LYS A 11 16.59 -59.86 -18.67
CA LYS A 11 15.43 -59.14 -19.24
C LYS A 11 15.02 -58.10 -18.19
N LYS A 12 15.18 -56.81 -18.49
CA LYS A 12 14.69 -55.72 -17.64
C LYS A 12 13.21 -55.95 -17.38
N SER A 13 12.81 -55.95 -16.11
CA SER A 13 11.40 -56.03 -15.72
C SER A 13 10.68 -54.77 -16.21
N ALA A 14 9.36 -54.84 -16.45
CA ALA A 14 8.55 -53.65 -16.73
C ALA A 14 8.71 -52.59 -15.62
N ALA A 15 8.86 -53.03 -14.36
CA ALA A 15 9.15 -52.15 -13.24
C ALA A 15 10.52 -51.46 -13.33
N ASP A 16 11.55 -52.15 -13.82
CA ASP A 16 12.90 -51.57 -14.02
C ASP A 16 12.87 -50.54 -15.15
N ALA A 17 12.06 -50.75 -16.19
CA ALA A 17 11.87 -49.79 -17.27
C ALA A 17 11.14 -48.52 -16.77
N THR A 18 10.07 -48.67 -15.99
CA THR A 18 9.35 -47.54 -15.38
C THR A 18 10.18 -46.79 -14.33
N GLN A 19 11.09 -47.48 -13.64
CA GLN A 19 12.02 -46.83 -12.71
C GLN A 19 13.11 -46.08 -13.47
N GLN A 20 13.67 -46.69 -14.52
CA GLN A 20 14.65 -46.03 -15.37
C GLN A 20 14.06 -44.79 -16.10
N GLU A 21 12.80 -44.84 -16.53
CA GLU A 21 12.10 -43.67 -17.09
C GLU A 21 11.95 -42.57 -16.05
N ARG A 22 11.59 -42.91 -14.80
CA ARG A 22 11.52 -41.94 -13.69
C ARG A 22 12.87 -41.33 -13.35
N ASP A 23 13.92 -42.15 -13.26
CA ASP A 23 15.28 -41.67 -12.98
C ASP A 23 15.79 -40.75 -14.11
N LEU A 24 15.44 -41.04 -15.38
CA LEU A 24 15.76 -40.20 -16.53
C LEU A 24 14.98 -38.88 -16.51
N ASP A 25 13.69 -38.90 -16.16
CA ASP A 25 12.87 -37.70 -16.02
C ASP A 25 13.39 -36.83 -14.86
N GLU A 26 13.69 -37.42 -13.70
CA GLU A 26 14.28 -36.72 -12.54
C GLU A 26 15.65 -36.11 -12.88
N ALA A 27 16.51 -36.85 -13.58
CA ALA A 27 17.80 -36.33 -14.05
C ALA A 27 17.62 -35.19 -15.07
N GLY A 28 16.62 -35.28 -15.94
CA GLY A 28 16.25 -34.22 -16.88
C GLY A 28 15.80 -32.94 -16.16
N TYR A 29 14.91 -33.06 -15.17
CA TYR A 29 14.47 -31.93 -14.36
C TYR A 29 15.61 -31.32 -13.54
N ALA A 30 16.50 -32.13 -12.97
CA ALA A 30 17.67 -31.67 -12.23
C ALA A 30 18.63 -30.88 -13.15
N ALA A 31 18.92 -31.40 -14.34
CA ALA A 31 19.78 -30.71 -15.30
C ALA A 31 19.15 -29.39 -15.81
N GLU A 32 17.83 -29.36 -16.03
CA GLU A 32 17.13 -28.12 -16.37
C GLU A 32 17.17 -27.11 -15.22
N PHE A 33 16.97 -27.58 -13.98
CA PHE A 33 17.07 -26.75 -12.78
C PHE A 33 18.47 -26.13 -12.65
N GLU A 34 19.53 -26.92 -12.73
CA GLU A 34 20.93 -26.44 -12.67
C GLU A 34 21.22 -25.41 -13.78
N ARG A 35 20.73 -25.68 -15.00
CA ARG A 35 20.87 -24.75 -16.13
C ARG A 35 20.21 -23.40 -15.85
N LEU A 36 18.97 -23.41 -15.34
CA LEU A 36 18.21 -22.19 -15.06
C LEU A 36 18.71 -21.48 -13.79
N GLU A 37 19.18 -22.23 -12.80
CA GLU A 37 19.84 -21.70 -11.62
C GLU A 37 21.13 -20.96 -11.98
N ALA A 38 21.94 -21.50 -12.90
CA ALA A 38 23.11 -20.82 -13.44
C ALA A 38 22.77 -19.52 -14.18
N GLN A 39 21.51 -19.34 -14.60
CA GLN A 39 21.03 -18.09 -15.21
C GLN A 39 20.55 -17.06 -14.18
N LEU A 40 20.34 -17.44 -12.92
CA LEU A 40 20.07 -16.48 -11.85
C LEU A 40 21.30 -15.60 -11.62
N GLY A 41 21.11 -14.29 -11.59
CA GLY A 41 22.21 -13.35 -11.54
C GLY A 41 23.02 -13.27 -12.85
N ALA A 42 22.58 -13.87 -13.96
CA ALA A 42 23.30 -13.82 -15.24
C ALA A 42 23.56 -12.38 -15.74
N GLY A 43 22.80 -11.40 -15.25
CA GLY A 43 23.08 -9.98 -15.51
C GLY A 43 24.48 -9.56 -15.03
N MET A 44 25.06 -10.23 -14.04
CA MET A 44 26.40 -9.95 -13.52
C MET A 44 27.51 -10.16 -14.56
N THR A 45 27.29 -11.01 -15.56
CA THR A 45 28.25 -11.21 -16.67
C THR A 45 28.50 -9.95 -17.49
N ALA A 46 27.58 -8.97 -17.44
CA ALA A 46 27.70 -7.69 -18.12
C ALA A 46 28.37 -6.59 -17.27
N VAL A 47 28.81 -6.91 -16.06
CA VAL A 47 29.46 -5.95 -15.15
C VAL A 47 30.96 -5.90 -15.43
N HIS A 48 31.44 -4.69 -15.74
CA HIS A 48 32.85 -4.41 -15.92
C HIS A 48 33.46 -3.97 -14.59
N GLU A 49 34.42 -4.73 -14.06
CA GLU A 49 35.14 -4.36 -12.84
C GLU A 49 36.28 -3.40 -13.19
N VAL A 50 36.26 -2.22 -12.57
CA VAL A 50 37.34 -1.25 -12.73
C VAL A 50 38.18 -1.27 -11.46
N PRO A 51 39.46 -1.66 -11.52
CA PRO A 51 40.33 -1.63 -10.36
C PRO A 51 40.49 -0.19 -9.89
N PHE A 52 40.47 0.01 -8.57
CA PHE A 52 40.67 1.33 -7.99
C PHE A 52 42.05 1.87 -8.37
N THR A 53 42.10 2.89 -9.24
CA THR A 53 43.36 3.57 -9.58
C THR A 53 43.53 4.78 -8.67
N HIS A 54 44.43 4.65 -7.69
CA HIS A 54 44.87 5.79 -6.89
C HIS A 54 45.70 6.75 -7.76
N LYS A 55 45.03 7.68 -8.45
CA LYS A 55 45.70 8.92 -8.86
C LYS A 55 45.77 9.77 -7.62
N GLY A 56 46.88 9.63 -6.87
CA GLY A 56 47.19 10.56 -5.80
C GLY A 56 47.11 11.95 -6.40
N ALA A 57 46.20 12.78 -5.88
CA ALA A 57 46.27 14.19 -6.16
C ALA A 57 47.67 14.62 -5.70
N THR A 58 48.56 14.88 -6.65
CA THR A 58 49.79 15.60 -6.38
C THR A 58 49.38 16.85 -5.61
N PRO A 59 49.89 17.09 -4.39
CA PRO A 59 49.65 18.36 -3.74
C PRO A 59 50.27 19.42 -4.64
N ASP A 60 49.43 20.19 -5.33
CA ASP A 60 49.90 21.32 -6.12
C ASP A 60 50.68 22.23 -5.18
N GLN A 61 51.97 22.37 -5.49
CA GLN A 61 52.83 23.33 -4.83
C GLN A 61 52.36 24.75 -5.17
N SER A 62 52.46 25.62 -4.16
CA SER A 62 52.13 27.07 -4.14
C SER A 62 50.62 27.33 -3.96
N VAL A 63 50.15 27.98 -2.89
CA VAL A 63 50.45 29.37 -2.52
C VAL A 63 50.34 29.55 -1.00
N GLY A 64 51.32 30.22 -0.41
CA GLY A 64 51.31 30.61 0.99
C GLY A 64 50.18 31.59 1.31
N GLY A 65 49.51 31.39 2.44
CA GLY A 65 48.55 32.34 2.97
C GLY A 65 47.60 31.70 3.96
N HIS A 66 47.94 31.75 5.25
CA HIS A 66 46.96 31.54 6.31
C HIS A 66 45.87 32.62 6.22
N ARG A 67 44.73 32.28 5.62
CA ARG A 67 43.47 33.00 5.82
C ARG A 67 42.43 32.05 6.39
N ARG A 68 42.02 32.34 7.63
CA ARG A 68 40.79 31.81 8.24
C ARG A 68 39.61 32.21 7.35
N GLY A 69 39.15 31.27 6.52
CA GLY A 69 37.91 31.36 5.75
C GLY A 69 36.90 30.35 6.28
N LEU A 70 35.65 30.77 6.42
CA LEU A 70 34.54 29.96 6.94
C LEU A 70 34.40 28.64 6.15
N SER A 71 34.43 27.52 6.87
CA SER A 71 34.19 26.18 6.36
C SER A 71 32.72 25.99 5.98
N SER A 72 32.36 26.25 4.74
CA SER A 72 31.09 25.82 4.12
C SER A 72 31.31 24.89 2.91
N ALA A 73 32.53 24.44 2.65
CA ALA A 73 32.77 23.33 1.73
C ALA A 73 32.64 22.02 2.54
N LYS A 74 31.63 21.21 2.24
CA LYS A 74 31.61 19.81 2.71
C LYS A 74 32.94 19.17 2.26
N PRO A 75 33.65 18.41 3.13
CA PRO A 75 34.80 17.65 2.67
C PRO A 75 34.32 16.73 1.55
N VAL A 76 34.86 16.93 0.35
CA VAL A 76 34.63 16.01 -0.78
C VAL A 76 35.39 14.75 -0.40
N THR A 77 34.68 13.72 0.03
CA THR A 77 35.28 12.44 0.42
C THR A 77 35.88 11.76 -0.81
N VAL A 78 36.97 11.02 -0.63
CA VAL A 78 37.63 10.24 -1.70
C VAL A 78 36.64 9.31 -2.40
N GLU A 79 35.64 8.83 -1.64
CA GLU A 79 34.53 8.02 -2.13
C GLU A 79 33.64 8.75 -3.15
N ALA A 80 33.28 10.02 -2.89
CA ALA A 80 32.45 10.80 -3.79
C ALA A 80 33.14 11.03 -5.14
N VAL A 81 34.46 11.26 -5.11
CA VAL A 81 35.27 11.41 -6.33
C VAL A 81 35.37 10.09 -7.09
N ALA A 82 35.65 8.98 -6.38
CA ALA A 82 35.72 7.65 -6.99
C ALA A 82 34.37 7.25 -7.62
N GLY A 83 33.26 7.56 -6.96
CA GLY A 83 31.92 7.31 -7.49
C GLY A 83 31.58 8.14 -8.72
N GLU A 84 31.96 9.43 -8.76
CA GLU A 84 31.78 10.26 -9.96
C GLU A 84 32.61 9.76 -11.15
N VAL A 85 33.83 9.28 -10.91
CA VAL A 85 34.69 8.71 -11.96
C VAL A 85 34.09 7.41 -12.49
N ALA A 86 33.66 6.51 -11.59
CA ALA A 86 33.03 5.25 -11.97
C ALA A 86 31.70 5.46 -12.72
N GLN A 87 30.90 6.45 -12.32
CA GLN A 87 29.67 6.81 -13.03
C GLN A 87 29.95 7.33 -14.45
N LYS A 88 30.95 8.19 -14.63
CA LYS A 88 31.38 8.67 -15.96
C LYS A 88 31.92 7.54 -16.82
N GLU A 89 32.58 6.56 -16.23
CA GLU A 89 33.07 5.38 -16.93
C GLU A 89 31.93 4.44 -17.35
N ALA A 90 30.93 4.25 -16.51
CA ALA A 90 29.71 3.53 -16.87
C ALA A 90 29.00 4.19 -18.07
N GLU A 91 28.86 5.52 -18.04
CA GLU A 91 28.28 6.29 -19.15
C GLU A 91 29.10 6.18 -20.45
N LYS A 92 30.43 6.15 -20.36
CA LYS A 92 31.32 6.03 -21.53
C LYS A 92 31.31 4.63 -22.13
N THR A 93 31.28 3.60 -21.29
CA THR A 93 31.32 2.20 -21.72
C THR A 93 29.94 1.66 -22.12
N GLY A 94 28.86 2.28 -21.62
CA GLY A 94 27.50 1.77 -21.78
C GLY A 94 27.24 0.47 -21.00
N GLY A 95 28.17 0.06 -20.13
CA GLY A 95 28.11 -1.12 -19.29
C GLY A 95 28.00 -0.77 -17.80
N ILE A 96 27.62 -1.76 -16.98
CA ILE A 96 27.56 -1.59 -15.53
C ILE A 96 29.00 -1.64 -14.99
N VAL A 97 29.40 -0.65 -14.19
CA VAL A 97 30.75 -0.59 -13.63
C VAL A 97 30.72 -0.94 -12.15
N ALA A 98 31.52 -1.93 -11.74
CA ALA A 98 31.77 -2.23 -10.34
C ALA A 98 33.08 -1.59 -9.90
N THR A 99 33.06 -0.93 -8.74
CA THR A 99 34.24 -0.31 -8.14
C THR A 99 34.34 -0.71 -6.66
N GLU A 100 35.55 -1.04 -6.24
CA GLU A 100 35.86 -1.33 -4.85
C GLU A 100 36.03 -0.04 -4.04
N ILE A 101 35.54 -0.04 -2.81
CA ILE A 101 35.61 1.14 -1.95
C ILE A 101 36.93 1.10 -1.18
N PRO A 102 37.82 2.09 -1.35
CA PRO A 102 39.09 2.14 -0.61
C PRO A 102 38.80 2.28 0.89
N ILE A 103 39.50 1.50 1.72
CA ILE A 103 39.43 1.60 3.19
C ILE A 103 40.12 2.91 3.59
N ASP A 104 39.35 3.93 3.96
CA ASP A 104 39.91 5.18 4.47
C ASP A 104 40.18 5.02 5.96
N ILE A 105 41.44 4.77 6.29
CA ILE A 105 41.91 4.51 7.66
C ILE A 105 41.84 5.80 8.52
N SER A 106 41.67 6.98 7.90
CA SER A 106 41.74 8.27 8.59
C SER A 106 40.51 8.62 9.43
N GLU A 107 39.32 8.10 9.09
CA GLU A 107 38.07 8.36 9.85
C GLU A 107 37.88 7.46 11.08
N SER A 108 38.70 6.41 11.24
CA SER A 108 38.59 5.42 12.32
C SER A 108 38.78 6.01 13.75
N TYR A 109 39.36 7.22 13.85
CA TYR A 109 39.66 7.87 15.12
C TYR A 109 38.63 8.91 15.59
N VAL A 110 37.65 9.31 14.77
CA VAL A 110 36.73 10.42 15.11
C VAL A 110 35.26 9.98 15.14
N GLY A 111 34.77 9.62 16.33
CA GLY A 111 33.36 9.80 16.72
C GLY A 111 32.28 8.89 16.12
N GLY A 112 32.61 7.78 15.47
CA GLY A 112 31.60 6.80 15.03
C GLY A 112 30.94 6.04 16.20
N ASP A 113 29.64 5.74 16.06
CA ASP A 113 28.85 4.94 17.01
C ASP A 113 29.57 3.62 17.38
N PHE A 114 29.45 3.16 18.63
CA PHE A 114 30.07 1.91 19.11
C PHE A 114 29.72 0.68 18.23
N GLU A 115 28.52 0.67 17.61
CA GLU A 115 28.10 -0.38 16.67
C GLU A 115 28.93 -0.40 15.37
N THR A 116 29.34 0.74 14.80
CA THR A 116 30.17 0.75 13.58
C THR A 116 31.59 0.26 13.83
N ARG A 117 32.09 0.38 15.07
CA ARG A 117 33.35 -0.24 15.51
C ARG A 117 33.24 -1.76 15.66
N SER A 118 32.11 -2.27 16.17
CA SER A 118 31.91 -3.71 16.37
C SER A 118 31.84 -4.52 15.06
N ILE A 119 31.36 -3.92 13.96
CA ILE A 119 31.37 -4.53 12.62
C ILE A 119 32.79 -4.63 12.07
N PHE A 120 33.68 -3.71 12.49
CA PHE A 120 35.08 -3.70 12.10
C PHE A 120 35.89 -4.77 12.87
N GLU A 121 35.66 -4.90 14.18
CA GLU A 121 36.37 -5.88 15.03
C GLU A 121 35.90 -7.33 14.82
N SER A 122 34.62 -7.55 14.51
CA SER A 122 34.09 -8.91 14.26
C SER A 122 34.51 -9.53 12.93
N ARG A 123 35.12 -8.74 12.01
CA ARG A 123 35.55 -9.20 10.68
C ARG A 123 37.05 -9.20 10.44
N SER A 124 37.87 -8.64 11.34
CA SER A 124 39.33 -8.66 11.19
C SER A 124 39.99 -9.98 11.62
N GLY A 125 39.21 -11.00 12.02
CA GLY A 125 39.67 -12.26 12.59
C GLY A 125 39.63 -13.49 11.67
N GLY A 126 39.21 -13.37 10.40
CA GLY A 126 39.12 -14.51 9.48
C GLY A 126 39.49 -14.09 8.06
N GLY A 127 40.49 -14.75 7.47
CA GLY A 127 40.99 -14.48 6.13
C GLY A 127 40.10 -15.06 5.04
N ASP A 128 38.94 -14.44 4.80
CA ASP A 128 38.17 -14.61 3.57
C ASP A 128 38.27 -13.34 2.71
N GLU A 129 38.54 -13.52 1.42
CA GLU A 129 38.56 -12.46 0.39
C GLU A 129 37.18 -11.77 0.18
N ASP A 130 36.13 -12.20 0.89
CA ASP A 130 34.74 -11.69 0.85
C ASP A 130 34.53 -10.29 1.50
N GLY A 131 35.60 -9.62 1.91
CA GLY A 131 35.54 -8.39 2.71
C GLY A 131 35.37 -7.07 1.93
N VAL A 132 35.63 -7.04 0.62
CA VAL A 132 35.60 -5.80 -0.17
C VAL A 132 34.21 -5.53 -0.73
N LYS A 133 33.45 -4.63 -0.09
CA LYS A 133 32.12 -4.25 -0.59
C LYS A 133 32.26 -3.48 -1.90
N LYS A 134 31.79 -4.08 -3.00
CA LYS A 134 31.72 -3.45 -4.33
C LYS A 134 30.51 -2.52 -4.43
N SER A 135 30.72 -1.35 -5.01
CA SER A 135 29.67 -0.39 -5.41
C SER A 135 29.44 -0.52 -6.91
N TYR A 136 28.17 -0.54 -7.33
CA TYR A 136 27.79 -0.67 -8.73
C TYR A 136 27.21 0.63 -9.27
N TYR A 137 27.71 1.06 -10.43
CA TYR A 137 27.29 2.26 -11.15
C TYR A 137 26.71 1.87 -12.49
N PHE A 138 25.63 2.55 -12.87
CA PHE A 138 24.81 2.18 -14.03
C PHE A 138 24.81 3.31 -15.05
N PRO A 139 24.92 2.99 -16.36
CA PRO A 139 24.75 3.97 -17.42
C PRO A 139 23.29 4.44 -17.48
N GLU A 140 23.07 5.62 -18.05
CA GLU A 140 21.71 6.06 -18.34
C GLU A 140 21.07 5.16 -19.41
N ASP A 141 19.91 4.58 -19.09
CA ASP A 141 19.11 3.84 -20.07
C ASP A 141 18.47 4.82 -21.07
N PRO A 142 18.87 4.83 -22.36
CA PRO A 142 18.27 5.72 -23.36
C PRO A 142 16.78 5.43 -23.54
N ASP A 143 16.40 4.14 -23.50
CA ASP A 143 15.03 3.66 -23.67
C ASP A 143 14.38 3.23 -22.36
N MET A 144 14.49 4.07 -21.31
CA MET A 144 13.85 3.77 -20.03
C MET A 144 12.32 3.64 -20.19
N PRO A 145 11.73 2.48 -19.83
CA PRO A 145 10.30 2.24 -20.00
C PRO A 145 9.47 3.10 -19.03
N SER A 146 8.26 3.44 -19.46
CA SER A 146 7.38 4.38 -18.76
C SER A 146 5.96 3.85 -18.61
N TRP A 147 5.84 2.55 -18.32
CA TRP A 147 4.54 1.96 -18.05
C TRP A 147 3.85 2.68 -16.88
N ARG A 148 2.57 2.97 -17.05
CA ARG A 148 1.72 3.60 -16.04
C ARG A 148 0.29 3.07 -16.13
N PRO A 149 -0.41 2.93 -15.00
CA PRO A 149 -1.81 2.55 -14.99
C PRO A 149 -2.67 3.69 -15.55
N PHE A 150 -3.87 3.33 -16.01
CA PHE A 150 -4.82 4.29 -16.58
C PHE A 150 -5.15 5.46 -15.64
N SER A 151 -5.27 5.19 -14.34
CA SER A 151 -5.58 6.18 -13.29
C SER A 151 -4.45 7.17 -12.97
N MET A 152 -3.24 6.94 -13.49
CA MET A 152 -2.10 7.88 -13.42
C MET A 152 -1.81 8.52 -14.77
N GLY A 153 -2.57 8.14 -15.81
CA GLY A 153 -2.48 8.71 -17.13
C GLY A 153 -2.93 10.17 -17.16
N TRP A 154 -2.31 10.95 -18.05
CA TRP A 154 -2.68 12.34 -18.28
C TRP A 154 -4.18 12.58 -18.61
N PRO A 155 -4.92 11.68 -19.31
CA PRO A 155 -6.32 11.94 -19.62
C PRO A 155 -7.18 11.77 -18.37
N TRP A 156 -6.86 10.79 -17.52
CA TRP A 156 -7.57 10.56 -16.26
C TRP A 156 -7.35 11.69 -15.27
N LEU A 157 -6.11 12.11 -15.07
CA LEU A 157 -5.80 13.24 -14.17
C LEU A 157 -6.43 14.55 -14.67
N SER A 158 -6.38 14.83 -15.97
CA SER A 158 -7.05 15.99 -16.56
C SER A 158 -8.58 15.92 -16.39
N PHE A 159 -9.16 14.72 -16.50
CA PHE A 159 -10.56 14.48 -16.25
C PHE A 159 -10.96 14.75 -14.78
N LEU A 160 -10.15 14.31 -13.80
CA LEU A 160 -10.40 14.61 -12.38
C LEU A 160 -10.31 16.09 -12.06
N ILE A 161 -9.38 16.82 -12.69
CA ILE A 161 -9.25 18.27 -12.57
C ILE A 161 -10.46 18.96 -13.19
N PHE A 162 -10.88 18.54 -14.39
CA PHE A 162 -12.06 19.08 -15.05
C PHE A 162 -13.33 18.89 -14.20
N ILE A 163 -13.55 17.69 -13.64
CA ILE A 163 -14.66 17.44 -12.72
C ILE A 163 -14.58 18.36 -11.50
N ALA A 164 -13.40 18.56 -10.92
CA ALA A 164 -13.22 19.46 -9.76
C ALA A 164 -13.71 20.89 -10.08
N LEU A 165 -13.29 21.42 -11.23
CA LEU A 165 -13.64 22.77 -11.68
C LEU A 165 -15.13 22.90 -12.02
N VAL A 166 -15.71 21.88 -12.66
CA VAL A 166 -17.15 21.84 -12.95
C VAL A 166 -17.96 21.79 -11.65
N LEU A 167 -17.60 20.92 -10.70
CA LEU A 167 -18.28 20.84 -9.41
C LEU A 167 -18.14 22.13 -8.60
N ALA A 168 -16.96 22.77 -8.63
CA ALA A 168 -16.74 24.07 -8.00
C ALA A 168 -17.62 25.17 -8.64
N GLY A 169 -17.69 25.19 -9.97
CA GLY A 169 -18.55 26.11 -10.72
C GLY A 169 -20.03 25.90 -10.43
N ILE A 170 -20.50 24.65 -10.38
CA ILE A 170 -21.88 24.31 -10.01
C ILE A 170 -22.18 24.74 -8.57
N GLN A 171 -21.28 24.46 -7.62
CA GLN A 171 -21.48 24.83 -6.22
C GLN A 171 -21.56 26.35 -6.03
N GLU A 172 -20.67 27.11 -6.69
CA GLU A 172 -20.69 28.58 -6.66
C GLU A 172 -21.92 29.15 -7.39
N PHE A 173 -22.30 28.59 -8.53
CA PHE A 173 -23.51 28.97 -9.26
C PHE A 173 -24.77 28.78 -8.41
N LEU A 174 -24.90 27.62 -7.74
CA LEU A 174 -26.02 27.35 -6.84
C LEU A 174 -26.03 28.30 -5.64
N CYS A 175 -24.85 28.64 -5.09
CA CYS A 175 -24.71 29.62 -4.02
C CYS A 175 -25.16 31.01 -4.46
N GLN A 176 -24.71 31.50 -5.61
CA GLN A 176 -25.10 32.80 -6.16
C GLN A 176 -26.59 32.85 -6.49
N LEU A 177 -27.13 31.78 -7.06
CA LEU A 177 -28.56 31.65 -7.34
C LEU A 177 -29.39 31.69 -6.05
N SER A 178 -28.93 31.02 -4.99
CA SER A 178 -29.56 31.07 -3.66
C SER A 178 -29.55 32.50 -3.10
N ILE A 179 -28.41 33.21 -3.17
CA ILE A 179 -28.30 34.60 -2.69
C ILE A 179 -29.21 35.55 -3.48
N GLN A 180 -29.23 35.43 -4.81
CA GLN A 180 -30.08 36.27 -5.67
C GLN A 180 -31.57 36.04 -5.38
N LYS A 181 -31.99 34.78 -5.22
CA LYS A 181 -33.39 34.46 -4.89
C LYS A 181 -33.78 34.98 -3.50
N VAL A 182 -32.88 34.92 -2.52
CA VAL A 182 -33.11 35.49 -1.18
C VAL A 182 -33.18 37.02 -1.22
N LYS A 183 -32.41 37.66 -2.10
CA LYS A 183 -32.47 39.12 -2.30
C LYS A 183 -33.79 39.57 -2.94
N ASN A 184 -34.30 38.81 -3.90
CA ASN A 184 -35.57 39.12 -4.58
C ASN A 184 -36.78 38.81 -3.70
N ASP A 185 -36.70 37.76 -2.91
CA ASP A 185 -37.75 37.33 -2.00
C ASP A 185 -37.10 36.86 -0.68
N PRO A 186 -37.23 37.63 0.42
CA PRO A 186 -36.64 37.30 1.72
C PRO A 186 -37.14 35.98 2.30
N GLU A 187 -38.32 35.49 1.89
CA GLU A 187 -38.87 34.18 2.24
C GLU A 187 -38.60 33.12 1.15
N GLY A 188 -37.97 33.54 0.06
CA GLY A 188 -37.53 32.75 -1.09
C GLY A 188 -36.33 31.86 -0.82
N GLY A 189 -36.06 30.99 -1.78
CA GLY A 189 -34.90 30.10 -1.80
C GLY A 189 -34.86 29.33 -3.11
N LEU A 190 -34.00 28.31 -3.21
CA LEU A 190 -33.90 27.49 -4.41
C LEU A 190 -35.26 26.86 -4.78
N LYS A 191 -35.98 26.37 -3.76
CA LYS A 191 -37.36 25.87 -3.87
C LYS A 191 -38.13 26.12 -2.57
N LYS A 192 -39.44 26.42 -2.69
CA LYS A 192 -40.39 26.57 -1.57
C LYS A 192 -41.25 25.33 -1.44
N PHE A 193 -41.53 24.90 -0.21
CA PHE A 193 -42.47 23.83 0.11
C PHE A 193 -43.13 24.09 1.47
N LYS A 194 -44.35 23.59 1.69
CA LYS A 194 -45.03 23.67 3.00
C LYS A 194 -44.79 22.40 3.80
N MET A 195 -45.06 21.24 3.20
CA MET A 195 -44.76 19.93 3.77
C MET A 195 -43.75 19.16 2.89
N PRO A 196 -42.84 18.37 3.49
CA PRO A 196 -41.94 17.50 2.73
C PRO A 196 -42.66 16.47 1.84
N SER A 197 -43.92 16.14 2.15
CA SER A 197 -44.79 15.28 1.34
C SER A 197 -45.29 15.91 0.05
N ASP A 198 -45.23 17.24 -0.06
CA ASP A 198 -45.68 17.98 -1.26
C ASP A 198 -44.63 17.91 -2.37
N LEU A 199 -43.39 17.55 -2.02
CA LEU A 199 -42.30 17.33 -2.97
C LEU A 199 -42.43 15.93 -3.57
N SER A 200 -42.23 15.86 -4.89
CA SER A 200 -42.11 14.55 -5.54
C SER A 200 -40.89 13.79 -5.01
N VAL A 201 -40.97 12.46 -4.97
CA VAL A 201 -39.88 11.58 -4.54
C VAL A 201 -38.53 11.88 -5.23
N PRO A 202 -38.46 12.06 -6.57
CA PRO A 202 -37.19 12.38 -7.22
C PRO A 202 -36.64 13.76 -6.82
N GLU A 203 -37.50 14.75 -6.60
CA GLU A 203 -37.06 16.07 -6.14
C GLU A 203 -36.52 16.00 -4.71
N TYR A 204 -37.21 15.28 -3.82
CA TYR A 204 -36.76 15.03 -2.46
C TYR A 204 -35.37 14.38 -2.40
N PHE A 205 -35.17 13.34 -3.21
CA PHE A 205 -33.89 12.64 -3.31
C PHE A 205 -32.77 13.55 -3.86
N THR A 206 -33.10 14.39 -4.84
CA THR A 206 -32.14 15.25 -5.53
C THR A 206 -31.56 16.33 -4.64
N TRP A 207 -32.33 16.97 -3.76
CA TRP A 207 -31.75 18.01 -2.90
C TRP A 207 -31.01 17.42 -1.69
N LYS A 208 -31.44 16.24 -1.22
CA LYS A 208 -30.94 15.68 0.05
C LYS A 208 -29.73 14.78 -0.10
N TYR A 209 -29.75 13.84 -1.05
CA TYR A 209 -28.73 12.80 -1.17
C TYR A 209 -27.77 13.03 -2.33
N VAL A 210 -28.28 13.54 -3.47
CA VAL A 210 -27.46 13.68 -4.70
C VAL A 210 -26.20 14.53 -4.51
N PRO A 211 -26.20 15.69 -3.83
CA PRO A 211 -24.98 16.49 -3.71
C PRO A 211 -23.87 15.74 -2.98
N VAL A 212 -24.20 15.12 -1.84
CA VAL A 212 -23.24 14.33 -1.06
C VAL A 212 -22.79 13.10 -1.84
N LEU A 213 -23.72 12.40 -2.50
CA LEU A 213 -23.42 11.22 -3.30
C LEU A 213 -22.47 11.52 -4.47
N VAL A 214 -22.64 12.64 -5.17
CA VAL A 214 -21.74 13.07 -6.25
C VAL A 214 -20.32 13.30 -5.72
N PHE A 215 -20.18 13.95 -4.56
CA PHE A 215 -18.85 14.16 -3.96
C PHE A 215 -18.22 12.88 -3.42
N VAL A 216 -19.01 11.95 -2.89
CA VAL A 216 -18.52 10.62 -2.49
C VAL A 216 -18.00 9.85 -3.71
N MET A 217 -18.76 9.83 -4.82
CA MET A 217 -18.33 9.22 -6.07
C MET A 217 -17.04 9.86 -6.60
N TYR A 218 -16.94 11.18 -6.56
CA TYR A 218 -15.70 11.89 -6.91
C TYR A 218 -14.52 11.51 -6.01
N GLY A 219 -14.76 11.37 -4.71
CA GLY A 219 -13.78 10.88 -3.74
C GLY A 219 -13.26 9.47 -4.06
N ILE A 220 -14.14 8.55 -4.48
CA ILE A 220 -13.75 7.19 -4.90
C ILE A 220 -12.81 7.23 -6.12
N LEU A 221 -13.05 8.13 -7.09
CA LEU A 221 -12.16 8.26 -8.25
C LEU A 221 -10.74 8.70 -7.83
N TRP A 222 -10.63 9.60 -6.85
CA TRP A 222 -9.35 10.00 -6.28
C TRP A 222 -8.68 8.87 -5.49
N GLN A 223 -9.42 8.08 -4.73
CA GLN A 223 -8.87 6.91 -4.01
C GLN A 223 -8.20 5.91 -4.97
N ILE A 224 -8.73 5.72 -6.19
CA ILE A 224 -8.11 4.86 -7.20
C ILE A 224 -6.74 5.41 -7.63
N THR A 225 -6.63 6.72 -7.89
CA THR A 225 -5.36 7.35 -8.22
C THR A 225 -4.37 7.34 -7.06
N ASP A 226 -4.83 7.63 -5.83
CA ASP A 226 -4.03 7.60 -4.61
C ASP A 226 -3.37 6.26 -4.37
N PHE A 227 -4.15 5.19 -4.52
CA PHE A 227 -3.67 3.84 -4.36
C PHE A 227 -2.54 3.51 -5.35
N GLU A 228 -2.75 3.79 -6.65
CA GLU A 228 -1.79 3.47 -7.71
C GLU A 228 -0.50 4.30 -7.60
N VAL A 229 -0.60 5.60 -7.25
CA VAL A 229 0.57 6.45 -7.00
C VAL A 229 1.39 5.90 -5.84
N LYS A 230 0.75 5.53 -4.73
CA LYS A 230 1.44 4.97 -3.55
C LYS A 230 2.05 3.60 -3.82
N ARG A 231 1.39 2.74 -4.61
CA ARG A 231 1.92 1.42 -5.00
C ARG A 231 3.16 1.56 -5.88
N LEU A 232 3.17 2.54 -6.80
CA LEU A 232 4.24 2.69 -7.79
C LEU A 232 5.37 3.63 -7.36
N GLU A 233 5.18 4.43 -6.31
CA GLU A 233 6.23 5.33 -5.79
C GLU A 233 7.59 4.65 -5.55
N PRO A 234 7.69 3.44 -4.94
CA PRO A 234 8.99 2.80 -4.75
C PRO A 234 9.75 2.63 -6.07
N PHE A 235 9.06 2.28 -7.15
CA PHE A 235 9.68 2.08 -8.47
C PHE A 235 10.13 3.39 -9.11
N TYR A 236 9.36 4.46 -8.95
CA TYR A 236 9.79 5.81 -9.38
C TYR A 236 11.01 6.33 -8.62
N GLN A 237 11.20 5.90 -7.37
CA GLN A 237 12.41 6.23 -6.60
C GLN A 237 13.60 5.41 -7.08
N LEU A 238 13.38 4.12 -7.37
CA LEU A 238 14.41 3.21 -7.88
C LEU A 238 14.84 3.52 -9.32
N SER A 239 13.99 4.14 -10.14
CA SER A 239 14.31 4.54 -11.52
C SER A 239 15.15 5.81 -11.65
N LYS A 240 15.50 6.46 -10.52
CA LYS A 240 16.39 7.63 -10.51
C LYS A 240 17.81 7.23 -10.95
N LYS A 241 18.51 8.17 -11.59
CA LYS A 241 19.88 7.97 -12.13
C LYS A 241 20.87 7.41 -11.10
N SER A 242 20.85 7.92 -9.87
CA SER A 242 21.71 7.47 -8.77
C SER A 242 21.05 6.43 -7.85
N GLY A 243 19.93 5.84 -8.29
CA GLY A 243 19.09 4.97 -7.46
C GLY A 243 18.48 5.70 -6.26
N SER A 244 17.97 4.92 -5.31
CA SER A 244 17.38 5.40 -4.06
C SER A 244 17.85 4.56 -2.88
N THR A 245 17.86 5.15 -1.69
CA THR A 245 18.13 4.42 -0.45
C THR A 245 17.03 3.40 -0.18
N ALA A 246 17.33 2.34 0.56
CA ALA A 246 16.33 1.31 0.90
C ALA A 246 15.09 1.90 1.60
N ALA A 247 15.29 2.89 2.49
CA ALA A 247 14.21 3.50 3.24
C ALA A 247 13.25 4.35 2.40
N GLU A 248 13.76 5.00 1.37
CA GLU A 248 12.96 5.79 0.43
C GLU A 248 12.29 4.94 -0.66
N SER A 249 12.64 3.65 -0.76
CA SER A 249 12.16 2.74 -1.81
C SER A 249 11.68 1.39 -1.25
N LEU A 250 12.59 0.40 -1.10
CA LEU A 250 12.25 -1.00 -0.77
C LEU A 250 11.55 -1.20 0.58
N ASN A 251 11.90 -0.39 1.57
CA ASN A 251 11.38 -0.43 2.95
C ASN A 251 10.17 0.51 3.15
N MET A 252 9.71 1.14 2.07
CA MET A 252 8.61 2.08 2.11
C MET A 252 7.28 1.33 2.19
N ASP A 253 6.40 1.80 3.07
CA ASP A 253 5.03 1.29 3.20
C ASP A 253 4.06 2.45 3.38
N TYR A 254 3.35 2.78 2.29
CA TYR A 254 2.25 3.74 2.29
C TYR A 254 0.88 3.10 2.22
N LEU A 255 0.80 1.80 1.94
CA LEU A 255 -0.45 1.10 1.69
C LEU A 255 -1.08 0.62 3.00
N THR A 256 -0.29 0.11 3.95
CA THR A 256 -0.81 -0.32 5.26
C THR A 256 -0.74 0.78 6.32
N PHE A 257 -0.02 1.86 6.03
CA PHE A 257 0.08 3.00 6.94
C PHE A 257 -1.24 3.77 7.01
N MET A 258 -1.49 4.42 8.15
CA MET A 258 -2.72 5.21 8.35
C MET A 258 -2.82 6.31 7.29
N SER A 259 -3.84 6.23 6.42
CA SER A 259 -3.90 7.00 5.17
C SER A 259 -3.83 8.53 5.37
N TRP A 260 -4.32 9.04 6.50
CA TRP A 260 -4.27 10.47 6.83
C TRP A 260 -2.90 10.95 7.35
N LEU A 261 -2.03 10.04 7.79
CA LEU A 261 -0.66 10.37 8.22
C LEU A 261 0.37 10.24 7.08
N VAL A 262 -0.03 9.70 5.94
CA VAL A 262 0.85 9.51 4.77
C VAL A 262 1.50 10.81 4.29
N PRO A 263 0.81 11.98 4.19
CA PRO A 263 1.43 13.22 3.76
C PRO A 263 2.64 13.62 4.62
N PHE A 264 2.55 13.43 5.94
CA PHE A 264 3.65 13.78 6.86
C PHE A 264 4.85 12.85 6.70
N ARG A 265 4.60 11.55 6.46
CA ARG A 265 5.67 10.58 6.18
C ARG A 265 6.34 10.85 4.84
N ALA A 266 5.54 11.13 3.81
CA ALA A 266 6.05 11.46 2.47
C ALA A 266 6.83 12.79 2.46
N LEU A 267 6.45 13.75 3.31
CA LEU A 267 7.20 15.00 3.50
C LEU A 267 8.60 14.76 4.06
N ALA A 268 8.75 13.82 5.01
CA ALA A 268 10.05 13.45 5.57
C ALA A 268 11.01 12.90 4.49
N HIS A 269 10.49 12.17 3.50
CA HIS A 269 11.25 11.61 2.37
C HIS A 269 11.22 12.49 1.10
N ARG A 270 10.66 13.71 1.18
CA ARG A 270 10.54 14.67 0.06
C ARG A 270 9.88 14.10 -1.20
N GLN A 271 8.85 13.28 -1.03
CA GLN A 271 8.14 12.63 -2.13
C GLN A 271 6.88 13.41 -2.51
N TYR A 272 7.05 14.42 -3.35
CA TYR A 272 6.00 15.38 -3.69
C TYR A 272 4.76 14.73 -4.32
N ALA A 273 4.93 13.77 -5.22
CA ALA A 273 3.81 13.04 -5.84
C ALA A 273 2.85 12.43 -4.81
N VAL A 274 3.39 11.74 -3.79
CA VAL A 274 2.59 11.10 -2.73
C VAL A 274 1.93 12.14 -1.82
N ILE A 275 2.58 13.27 -1.56
CA ILE A 275 2.02 14.36 -0.75
C ILE A 275 0.77 14.93 -1.42
N TYR A 276 0.88 15.35 -2.68
CA TYR A 276 -0.23 16.02 -3.38
C TYR A 276 -1.41 15.07 -3.64
N VAL A 277 -1.15 13.81 -4.03
CA VAL A 277 -2.24 12.84 -4.24
C VAL A 277 -2.96 12.50 -2.92
N SER A 278 -2.21 12.37 -1.82
CA SER A 278 -2.80 12.09 -0.50
C SER A 278 -3.62 13.26 -0.01
N LEU A 279 -3.12 14.50 -0.16
CA LEU A 279 -3.86 15.71 0.21
C LEU A 279 -5.12 15.90 -0.64
N ALA A 280 -5.03 15.70 -1.96
CA ALA A 280 -6.18 15.73 -2.85
C ALA A 280 -7.23 14.69 -2.44
N THR A 281 -6.81 13.47 -2.15
CA THR A 281 -7.72 12.37 -1.78
C THR A 281 -8.34 12.58 -0.41
N LEU A 282 -7.60 13.03 0.61
CA LEU A 282 -8.15 13.36 1.92
C LEU A 282 -9.17 14.50 1.80
N THR A 283 -8.88 15.51 0.99
CA THR A 283 -9.77 16.65 0.78
C THR A 283 -11.03 16.22 0.03
N ALA A 284 -10.89 15.59 -1.14
CA ALA A 284 -11.98 15.18 -2.01
C ALA A 284 -12.87 14.09 -1.39
N SER A 285 -12.26 13.07 -0.78
CA SER A 285 -13.02 11.94 -0.22
C SER A 285 -13.57 12.22 1.18
N SER A 286 -12.90 13.02 2.02
CA SER A 286 -13.28 13.19 3.43
C SER A 286 -13.81 14.58 3.75
N LEU A 287 -13.07 15.65 3.43
CA LEU A 287 -13.47 17.00 3.82
C LEU A 287 -14.67 17.51 3.01
N VAL A 288 -14.66 17.30 1.69
CA VAL A 288 -15.71 17.82 0.79
C VAL A 288 -17.11 17.27 1.12
N PRO A 289 -17.34 15.95 1.33
CA PRO A 289 -18.66 15.45 1.72
C PRO A 289 -19.15 15.99 3.08
N VAL A 290 -18.24 16.17 4.05
CA VAL A 290 -18.56 16.71 5.37
C VAL A 290 -18.99 18.18 5.26
N LEU A 291 -18.23 19.00 4.53
CA LEU A 291 -18.58 20.40 4.30
C LEU A 291 -19.83 20.56 3.43
N GLN A 292 -20.02 19.69 2.43
CA GLN A 292 -21.23 19.70 1.62
C GLN A 292 -22.47 19.36 2.43
N SER A 293 -22.34 18.45 3.41
CA SER A 293 -23.46 18.22 4.32
C SER A 293 -23.82 19.53 5.02
N ALA A 294 -22.88 20.31 5.55
CA ALA A 294 -23.20 21.58 6.19
C ALA A 294 -23.75 22.68 5.25
N SER A 295 -23.48 22.62 3.93
CA SER A 295 -23.80 23.71 3.00
C SER A 295 -25.29 23.84 2.66
N VAL A 296 -26.05 22.74 2.63
CA VAL A 296 -27.48 22.75 2.31
C VAL A 296 -28.29 22.95 3.59
N ILE A 297 -29.04 24.05 3.70
CA ILE A 297 -29.86 24.38 4.89
C ILE A 297 -31.33 24.62 4.49
N THR A 298 -32.26 24.33 5.40
CA THR A 298 -33.69 24.65 5.23
C THR A 298 -34.06 25.80 6.14
N TRP A 299 -34.51 26.91 5.55
CA TRP A 299 -34.94 28.14 6.25
C TRP A 299 -36.47 28.23 6.32
N PRO A 300 -37.07 28.72 7.42
CA PRO A 300 -36.47 29.22 8.66
C PRO A 300 -35.90 28.12 9.59
N PRO A 301 -35.06 28.48 10.58
CA PRO A 301 -34.48 27.52 11.54
C PRO A 301 -35.56 26.75 12.28
N GLN A 302 -35.29 25.49 12.67
CA GLN A 302 -36.27 24.56 13.22
C GLN A 302 -37.13 25.10 14.38
N LYS A 303 -36.58 26.04 15.18
CA LYS A 303 -37.26 26.68 16.32
C LYS A 303 -38.28 27.76 15.94
N GLU A 304 -38.19 28.29 14.73
CA GLU A 304 -38.99 29.43 14.25
C GLU A 304 -40.00 29.03 13.17
N ARG A 305 -40.02 27.76 12.77
CA ARG A 305 -40.91 27.30 11.69
C ARG A 305 -42.35 27.14 12.18
N LYS A 306 -43.32 27.60 11.38
CA LYS A 306 -44.77 27.42 11.61
C LYS A 306 -45.32 26.29 10.72
N ILE A 307 -46.41 25.63 11.16
CA ILE A 307 -47.01 24.47 10.49
C ILE A 307 -47.42 24.79 9.03
N ASP A 308 -48.07 25.94 8.80
CA ASP A 308 -48.49 26.41 7.47
C ASP A 308 -47.50 27.39 6.79
N GLY A 309 -46.33 27.59 7.40
CA GLY A 309 -45.30 28.48 6.89
C GLY A 309 -44.57 27.92 5.67
N TRP A 310 -44.21 28.80 4.73
CA TRP A 310 -43.35 28.42 3.61
C TRP A 310 -41.93 28.11 4.10
N LYS A 311 -41.43 26.92 3.78
CA LYS A 311 -40.04 26.51 4.02
C LYS A 311 -39.27 26.64 2.70
N SER A 312 -38.04 27.11 2.77
CA SER A 312 -37.19 27.31 1.60
C SER A 312 -35.84 26.63 1.76
N ILE A 313 -35.40 25.90 0.73
CA ILE A 313 -34.06 25.32 0.68
C ILE A 313 -33.08 26.42 0.26
N ARG A 314 -32.05 26.64 1.06
CA ARG A 314 -31.00 27.64 0.84
C ARG A 314 -29.62 26.99 0.95
N ILE A 315 -28.65 27.63 0.32
CA ILE A 315 -27.24 27.26 0.47
C ILE A 315 -26.58 28.30 1.36
N ASP A 316 -25.93 27.83 2.42
CA ASP A 316 -25.14 28.68 3.29
C ASP A 316 -23.88 29.17 2.55
N PRO A 317 -23.67 30.49 2.40
CA PRO A 317 -22.54 31.01 1.64
C PRO A 317 -21.17 30.67 2.24
N ALA A 318 -21.04 30.57 3.56
CA ALA A 318 -19.77 30.30 4.21
C ALA A 318 -19.33 28.85 3.96
N TRP A 319 -20.22 27.90 4.22
CA TRP A 319 -19.95 26.47 3.97
C TRP A 319 -19.81 26.17 2.48
N SER A 320 -20.63 26.79 1.62
CA SER A 320 -20.53 26.60 0.17
C SER A 320 -19.19 27.08 -0.39
N ARG A 321 -18.72 28.26 0.03
CA ARG A 321 -17.40 28.77 -0.38
C ARG A 321 -16.27 27.91 0.15
N ALA A 322 -16.41 27.31 1.34
CA ALA A 322 -15.44 26.35 1.86
C ALA A 322 -15.37 25.08 0.99
N VAL A 323 -16.51 24.56 0.52
CA VAL A 323 -16.57 23.45 -0.46
C VAL A 323 -15.88 23.84 -1.77
N THR A 324 -16.23 24.99 -2.34
CA THR A 324 -15.59 25.51 -3.57
C THR A 324 -14.08 25.65 -3.40
N ALA A 325 -13.61 26.21 -2.29
CA ALA A 325 -12.18 26.35 -1.98
C ALA A 325 -11.48 24.98 -1.89
N CYS A 326 -12.12 23.98 -1.27
CA CYS A 326 -11.59 22.62 -1.21
C CYS A 326 -11.48 21.99 -2.60
N LEU A 327 -12.46 22.19 -3.48
CA LEU A 327 -12.43 21.66 -4.85
C LEU A 327 -11.35 22.33 -5.70
N LEU A 328 -11.16 23.65 -5.56
CA LEU A 328 -10.06 24.37 -6.20
C LEU A 328 -8.70 23.90 -5.69
N PHE A 329 -8.56 23.66 -4.39
CA PHE A 329 -7.36 23.08 -3.81
C PHE A 329 -7.05 21.68 -4.38
N VAL A 330 -8.09 20.84 -4.54
CA VAL A 330 -7.96 19.52 -5.19
C VAL A 330 -7.53 19.67 -6.65
N ALA A 331 -8.09 20.63 -7.40
CA ALA A 331 -7.69 20.92 -8.77
C ALA A 331 -6.21 21.34 -8.89
N ILE A 332 -5.73 22.19 -7.97
CA ILE A 332 -4.33 22.59 -7.88
C ILE A 332 -3.44 21.39 -7.59
N CYS A 333 -3.78 20.58 -6.58
CA CYS A 333 -3.03 19.36 -6.26
C CYS A 333 -3.00 18.38 -7.44
N GLY A 334 -4.10 18.25 -8.18
CA GLY A 334 -4.17 17.46 -9.41
C GLY A 334 -3.29 18.00 -10.52
N GLY A 335 -3.23 19.32 -10.71
CA GLY A 335 -2.34 19.96 -11.68
C GLY A 335 -0.85 19.75 -11.35
N VAL A 336 -0.49 19.87 -10.07
CA VAL A 336 0.88 19.56 -9.61
C VAL A 336 1.18 18.08 -9.79
N LEU A 337 0.25 17.19 -9.44
CA LEU A 337 0.41 15.75 -9.67
C LEU A 337 0.60 15.42 -11.15
N LEU A 338 -0.15 16.06 -12.05
CA LEU A 338 0.00 15.90 -13.49
C LEU A 338 1.39 16.30 -13.99
N TYR A 339 1.99 17.34 -13.38
CA TYR A 339 3.36 17.74 -13.65
C TYR A 339 4.38 16.72 -13.12
N GLU A 340 4.22 16.28 -11.86
CA GLU A 340 5.10 15.29 -11.22
C GLU A 340 5.06 13.93 -11.94
N MET A 341 3.92 13.53 -12.50
CA MET A 341 3.77 12.27 -13.26
C MET A 341 4.47 12.26 -14.63
N ARG A 342 5.20 13.32 -15.00
CA ARG A 342 6.10 13.33 -16.18
C ARG A 342 7.35 12.47 -15.98
N ARG A 343 7.67 12.10 -14.74
CA ARG A 343 8.79 11.20 -14.41
C ARG A 343 8.57 9.78 -14.99
N LYS A 344 9.67 9.09 -15.30
CA LYS A 344 9.64 7.71 -15.86
C LYS A 344 9.65 6.67 -14.72
N SER A 345 8.80 5.65 -14.83
CA SER A 345 8.66 4.60 -13.81
C SER A 345 9.75 3.54 -13.85
N GLY A 346 10.41 3.34 -14.99
CA GLY A 346 11.38 2.25 -15.18
C GLY A 346 10.72 0.87 -15.28
N LEU A 347 9.39 0.80 -15.27
CA LEU A 347 8.61 -0.44 -15.39
C LEU A 347 8.14 -0.67 -16.83
N GLN A 348 8.18 -1.92 -17.28
CA GLN A 348 7.64 -2.35 -18.58
C GLN A 348 6.16 -2.78 -18.50
N SER A 349 5.78 -3.42 -17.40
CA SER A 349 4.44 -3.94 -17.15
C SER A 349 4.04 -3.72 -15.68
N ASP A 350 2.79 -4.02 -15.34
CA ASP A 350 2.28 -3.87 -13.98
C ASP A 350 2.94 -4.90 -13.04
N PRO A 351 3.69 -4.47 -12.00
CA PRO A 351 4.32 -5.38 -11.06
C PRO A 351 3.28 -5.94 -10.07
N LYS A 352 2.47 -6.91 -10.53
CA LYS A 352 1.40 -7.51 -9.71
C LYS A 352 1.93 -8.61 -8.80
N GLY A 353 1.57 -8.50 -7.52
CA GLY A 353 1.76 -9.55 -6.52
C GLY A 353 3.23 -9.89 -6.25
N ILE A 354 3.44 -11.10 -5.75
CA ILE A 354 4.78 -11.63 -5.41
C ILE A 354 5.56 -11.95 -6.71
N ALA A 355 4.86 -12.41 -7.74
CA ALA A 355 5.42 -12.74 -9.05
C ALA A 355 6.13 -11.56 -9.71
N GLY A 356 5.56 -10.35 -9.65
CA GLY A 356 6.19 -9.15 -10.20
C GLY A 356 7.53 -8.84 -9.52
N VAL A 357 7.58 -8.89 -8.18
CA VAL A 357 8.82 -8.65 -7.42
C VAL A 357 9.85 -9.75 -7.67
N ALA A 358 9.42 -11.02 -7.75
CA ALA A 358 10.27 -12.16 -8.06
C ALA A 358 10.91 -12.05 -9.45
N ALA A 359 10.12 -11.71 -10.47
CA ALA A 359 10.60 -11.55 -11.84
C ALA A 359 11.68 -10.47 -11.98
N MET A 360 11.57 -9.38 -11.20
CA MET A 360 12.58 -8.32 -11.19
C MET A 360 13.85 -8.67 -10.39
N ALA A 361 13.82 -9.71 -9.57
CA ALA A 361 14.95 -10.11 -8.73
C ALA A 361 15.87 -11.16 -9.37
N THR A 362 15.47 -11.79 -10.48
CA THR A 362 16.19 -12.96 -11.06
C THR A 362 17.50 -12.61 -11.76
N ARG A 363 17.62 -11.42 -12.37
CA ARG A 363 18.80 -11.04 -13.18
C ARG A 363 19.96 -10.46 -12.38
N SER A 364 19.73 -10.06 -11.12
CA SER A 364 20.67 -9.28 -10.31
C SER A 364 21.06 -10.01 -9.03
N HIS A 365 22.03 -9.44 -8.31
CA HIS A 365 22.49 -9.95 -7.03
C HIS A 365 21.73 -9.36 -5.82
N ILE A 366 20.56 -8.74 -6.02
CA ILE A 366 19.81 -8.08 -4.92
C ILE A 366 19.47 -9.03 -3.76
N LEU A 367 19.25 -10.31 -4.05
CA LEU A 367 18.86 -11.32 -3.06
C LEU A 367 19.98 -11.64 -2.05
N ALA A 368 21.25 -11.39 -2.40
CA ALA A 368 22.39 -11.60 -1.50
C ALA A 368 22.32 -10.70 -0.25
N ASP A 369 21.72 -9.51 -0.35
CA ASP A 369 21.54 -8.61 0.80
C ASP A 369 20.50 -9.14 1.81
N PHE A 370 19.72 -10.16 1.43
CA PHE A 370 18.69 -10.76 2.28
C PHE A 370 19.15 -12.03 3.00
N HIS A 371 20.43 -12.41 2.85
CA HIS A 371 21.01 -13.55 3.54
C HIS A 371 20.83 -13.44 5.06
N GLY A 372 20.28 -14.49 5.68
CA GLY A 372 20.00 -14.56 7.12
C GLY A 372 18.81 -13.72 7.60
N LEU A 373 17.97 -13.20 6.69
CA LEU A 373 16.82 -12.36 7.02
C LEU A 373 15.45 -13.07 6.95
N ASP A 374 15.41 -14.39 6.74
CA ASP A 374 14.18 -15.16 6.51
C ASP A 374 13.15 -15.02 7.62
N THR A 375 13.60 -15.15 8.86
CA THR A 375 12.76 -15.04 10.07
C THR A 375 12.93 -13.71 10.78
N ALA A 376 13.75 -12.81 10.24
CA ALA A 376 14.11 -11.56 10.89
C ALA A 376 12.92 -10.59 10.93
N PRO A 377 12.77 -9.81 12.03
CA PRO A 377 11.78 -8.75 12.08
C PRO A 377 12.17 -7.62 11.13
N LEU A 378 11.18 -6.81 10.75
CA LEU A 378 11.31 -5.74 9.75
C LEU A 378 12.44 -4.75 10.08
N ASP A 379 12.68 -4.46 11.36
CA ASP A 379 13.75 -3.56 11.79
C ASP A 379 15.14 -4.04 11.42
N ARG A 380 15.39 -5.36 11.53
CA ARG A 380 16.69 -5.94 11.17
C ARG A 380 16.90 -5.84 9.66
N ILE A 381 15.85 -6.08 8.87
CA ILE A 381 15.90 -5.88 7.42
C ILE A 381 16.22 -4.42 7.10
N HIS A 382 15.54 -3.47 7.74
CA HIS A 382 15.79 -2.06 7.52
C HIS A 382 17.23 -1.67 7.92
N LYS A 383 17.77 -2.23 9.02
CA LYS A 383 19.15 -1.98 9.47
C LYS A 383 20.18 -2.51 8.47
N GLN A 384 19.95 -3.71 7.93
CA GLN A 384 20.85 -4.34 6.96
C GLN A 384 20.87 -3.58 5.63
N LEU A 385 19.69 -3.29 5.06
CA LEU A 385 19.56 -2.63 3.76
C LEU A 385 19.93 -1.13 3.78
N ARG A 386 20.05 -0.51 4.96
CA ARG A 386 20.36 0.93 5.11
C ARG A 386 21.67 1.35 4.44
N HIS A 387 22.63 0.43 4.35
CA HIS A 387 23.98 0.71 3.88
C HIS A 387 24.12 0.61 2.35
N ARG A 388 23.02 0.50 1.60
CA ARG A 388 23.06 0.42 0.14
C ARG A 388 21.98 1.26 -0.51
N ARG A 389 22.31 1.76 -1.71
CA ARG A 389 21.34 2.25 -2.69
C ARG A 389 20.88 1.10 -3.56
N TYR A 390 19.66 1.20 -4.06
CA TYR A 390 19.04 0.26 -4.98
C TYR A 390 18.58 1.02 -6.22
N ILE A 391 18.65 0.36 -7.38
CA ILE A 391 18.28 0.94 -8.67
C ILE A 391 17.47 -0.07 -9.48
N LEU A 392 16.49 0.43 -10.22
CA LEU A 392 15.74 -0.37 -11.19
C LEU A 392 16.32 -0.11 -12.58
N HIS A 393 17.04 -1.10 -13.12
CA HIS A 393 17.68 -1.02 -14.43
C HIS A 393 17.20 -2.17 -15.31
N LYS A 394 16.71 -1.85 -16.52
CA LYS A 394 16.11 -2.82 -17.47
C LYS A 394 15.07 -3.76 -16.84
N SER A 395 14.14 -3.22 -16.04
CA SER A 395 13.12 -3.99 -15.30
C SER A 395 13.67 -5.01 -14.29
N SER A 396 14.93 -4.90 -13.88
CA SER A 396 15.51 -5.72 -12.81
C SER A 396 15.98 -4.84 -11.67
N LEU A 397 15.83 -5.31 -10.44
CA LEU A 397 16.23 -4.58 -9.23
C LEU A 397 17.69 -4.86 -8.90
N TRP A 398 18.56 -3.87 -8.89
CA TRP A 398 19.99 -4.04 -8.63
C TRP A 398 20.42 -3.41 -7.31
N GLN A 399 21.51 -3.94 -6.74
CA GLN A 399 22.26 -3.20 -5.72
C GLN A 399 23.09 -2.12 -6.43
N GLY A 400 23.13 -0.92 -5.86
CA GLY A 400 23.91 0.21 -6.35
C GLY A 400 25.08 0.55 -5.43
N GLU A 401 25.27 1.84 -5.22
CA GLU A 401 26.31 2.39 -4.34
C GLU A 401 26.14 1.95 -2.88
N TYR A 402 27.25 1.54 -2.24
CA TYR A 402 27.29 1.28 -0.81
C TYR A 402 27.54 2.57 0.00
N ILE A 403 26.76 2.78 1.06
CA ILE A 403 26.81 3.95 1.94
C ILE A 403 27.44 3.54 3.27
N ARG A 404 28.61 4.12 3.61
CA ARG A 404 29.29 3.85 4.90
C ARG A 404 28.56 4.45 6.11
N THR A 405 28.27 5.75 6.06
CA THR A 405 27.67 6.49 7.19
C THR A 405 26.25 6.91 6.83
N SER A 406 25.27 6.08 7.20
CA SER A 406 23.87 6.45 7.04
C SER A 406 23.38 7.21 8.27
N LYS A 407 22.94 8.46 8.07
CA LYS A 407 22.37 9.35 9.11
C LYS A 407 20.90 9.04 9.43
N GLU A 408 20.38 7.94 8.91
CA GLU A 408 18.96 7.66 8.98
C GLU A 408 18.55 7.09 10.34
N ARG A 409 17.50 7.63 10.96
CA ARG A 409 16.90 7.04 12.16
C ARG A 409 15.91 5.96 11.75
N ILE A 410 16.22 4.69 12.06
CA ILE A 410 15.23 3.61 11.92
C ILE A 410 14.27 3.72 13.09
N ARG A 411 12.99 3.74 12.77
CA ARG A 411 11.93 3.63 13.76
C ARG A 411 11.75 2.15 14.04
N GLU A 412 11.87 1.76 15.30
CA GLU A 412 11.67 0.39 15.72
C GLU A 412 10.20 0.00 15.50
N PHE A 413 9.95 -0.84 14.50
CA PHE A 413 8.69 -1.50 14.25
C PHE A 413 8.60 -2.70 15.19
N GLY A 414 7.56 -2.73 16.02
CA GLY A 414 7.32 -3.87 16.91
C GLY A 414 7.30 -5.20 16.14
N SER A 415 7.86 -6.24 16.74
CA SER A 415 8.05 -7.59 16.19
C SER A 415 6.78 -8.36 15.82
N ASP A 416 5.59 -7.74 15.88
CA ASP A 416 4.33 -8.41 15.55
C ASP A 416 4.12 -8.41 14.02
N PRO A 417 3.97 -9.60 13.39
CA PRO A 417 3.86 -9.73 11.93
C PRO A 417 2.52 -9.23 11.38
N ARG A 418 1.53 -9.00 12.25
CA ARG A 418 0.19 -8.56 11.83
C ARG A 418 0.17 -7.07 11.54
N PRO A 419 -0.48 -6.63 10.45
CA PRO A 419 -0.82 -5.24 10.22
C PRO A 419 -1.60 -4.64 11.39
N LEU A 420 -1.51 -3.33 11.55
CA LEU A 420 -1.99 -2.62 12.74
C LEU A 420 -3.48 -2.87 13.01
N MET A 421 -4.35 -2.83 11.98
CA MET A 421 -5.80 -3.02 12.14
C MET A 421 -6.21 -4.47 12.46
N LEU A 422 -5.34 -5.45 12.27
CA LEU A 422 -5.60 -6.85 12.63
C LEU A 422 -5.08 -7.23 14.02
N ARG A 423 -4.30 -6.34 14.65
CA ARG A 423 -3.92 -6.49 16.05
C ARG A 423 -5.12 -6.19 16.92
N LYS A 424 -5.38 -7.04 17.93
CA LYS A 424 -6.46 -6.84 18.91
C LYS A 424 -6.44 -5.45 19.56
N ILE A 425 -5.24 -4.88 19.74
CA ILE A 425 -5.04 -3.55 20.31
C ILE A 425 -5.70 -2.45 19.46
N ALA A 426 -5.75 -2.58 18.15
CA ALA A 426 -6.40 -1.59 17.27
C ALA A 426 -7.80 -2.04 16.81
N SER A 427 -7.99 -3.33 16.56
CA SER A 427 -9.26 -3.86 16.09
C SER A 427 -10.38 -3.77 17.14
N VAL A 428 -10.08 -4.00 18.43
CA VAL A 428 -11.08 -3.91 19.51
C VAL A 428 -11.57 -2.48 19.70
N PRO A 429 -10.72 -1.46 19.87
CA PRO A 429 -11.18 -0.07 19.91
C PRO A 429 -11.95 0.35 18.65
N TYR A 430 -11.59 -0.18 17.48
CA TYR A 430 -12.32 0.12 16.25
C TYR A 430 -13.73 -0.46 16.27
N ILE A 431 -13.90 -1.73 16.63
CA ILE A 431 -15.22 -2.37 16.78
C ILE A 431 -16.05 -1.63 17.83
N VAL A 432 -15.45 -1.29 18.98
CA VAL A 432 -16.09 -0.50 20.03
C VAL A 432 -16.52 0.86 19.49
N SER A 433 -15.71 1.52 18.65
CA SER A 433 -16.05 2.81 18.05
C SER A 433 -17.27 2.71 17.11
N ILE A 434 -17.40 1.63 16.33
CA ILE A 434 -18.59 1.39 15.49
C ILE A 434 -19.83 1.18 16.36
N VAL A 435 -19.73 0.36 17.41
CA VAL A 435 -20.83 0.07 18.34
C VAL A 435 -21.25 1.34 19.10
N LEU A 436 -20.28 2.11 19.60
CA LEU A 436 -20.53 3.39 20.24
C LEU A 436 -21.22 4.35 19.28
N PHE A 437 -20.80 4.43 18.02
CA PHE A 437 -21.48 5.26 17.03
C PHE A 437 -22.91 4.78 16.74
N ALA A 438 -23.15 3.46 16.69
CA ALA A 438 -24.48 2.89 16.55
C ALA A 438 -25.41 3.26 17.70
N ILE A 439 -24.88 3.40 18.93
CA ILE A 439 -25.60 3.87 20.12
C ILE A 439 -25.77 5.39 20.11
N LEU A 440 -24.75 6.14 19.67
CA LEU A 440 -24.76 7.60 19.63
C LEU A 440 -25.76 8.16 18.62
N VAL A 441 -25.92 7.52 17.45
CA VAL A 441 -26.86 7.98 16.42
C VAL A 441 -28.30 8.11 16.97
N PRO A 442 -28.90 7.09 17.62
CA PRO A 442 -30.18 7.22 18.30
C PRO A 442 -30.18 8.26 19.43
N ILE A 443 -29.10 8.38 20.21
CA ILE A 443 -29.01 9.38 21.28
C ILE A 443 -29.11 10.80 20.71
N PHE A 444 -28.35 11.12 19.66
CA PHE A 444 -28.40 12.44 19.03
C PHE A 444 -29.74 12.73 18.37
N ILE A 445 -30.41 11.71 17.84
CA ILE A 445 -31.69 11.85 17.14
C ILE A 445 -32.88 11.96 18.12
N PHE A 446 -32.91 11.20 19.22
CA PHE A 446 -34.08 11.10 20.10
C PHE A 446 -33.95 11.81 21.45
N VAL A 447 -32.79 12.39 21.81
CA VAL A 447 -32.59 13.06 23.10
C VAL A 447 -32.41 14.57 22.90
N ASP A 448 -33.33 15.39 23.45
CA ASP A 448 -33.36 16.85 23.25
C ASP A 448 -32.04 17.54 23.59
N LYS A 449 -31.42 17.17 24.72
CA LYS A 449 -30.15 17.76 25.18
C LYS A 449 -29.00 17.45 24.21
N ALA A 450 -29.03 16.29 23.55
CA ALA A 450 -28.03 15.89 22.57
C ALA A 450 -28.34 16.47 21.18
N GLY A 451 -29.63 16.59 20.82
CA GLY A 451 -30.09 17.18 19.56
C GLY A 451 -29.61 18.62 19.37
N VAL A 452 -29.48 19.40 20.45
CA VAL A 452 -28.89 20.75 20.41
C VAL A 452 -27.47 20.76 19.86
N ILE A 453 -26.69 19.69 20.09
CA ILE A 453 -25.32 19.58 19.57
C ILE A 453 -25.34 19.41 18.05
N THR A 454 -26.25 18.57 17.53
CA THR A 454 -26.42 18.38 16.08
C THR A 454 -27.01 19.59 15.37
N GLU A 455 -27.81 20.42 16.07
CA GLU A 455 -28.26 21.72 15.55
C GLU A 455 -27.10 22.71 15.42
N LYS A 456 -26.19 22.76 16.41
CA LYS A 456 -25.03 23.66 16.39
C LYS A 456 -23.95 23.19 15.42
N LEU A 457 -23.77 21.87 15.29
CA LEU A 457 -22.72 21.25 14.48
C LEU A 457 -23.36 20.27 13.46
N PRO A 458 -23.92 20.78 12.35
CA PRO A 458 -24.64 19.96 11.37
C PRO A 458 -23.75 18.94 10.65
N TRP A 459 -22.43 19.13 10.70
CA TRP A 459 -21.42 18.24 10.11
C TRP A 459 -20.90 17.16 11.09
N LEU A 460 -21.33 17.15 12.36
CA LEU A 460 -20.74 16.29 13.39
C LEU A 460 -20.91 14.80 13.07
N LEU A 461 -22.15 14.38 12.79
CA LEU A 461 -22.46 12.97 12.52
C LEU A 461 -21.79 12.48 11.23
N THR A 462 -21.72 13.34 10.20
CA THR A 462 -21.04 13.02 8.94
C THR A 462 -19.53 12.94 9.11
N ALA A 463 -18.93 13.81 9.93
CA ALA A 463 -17.52 13.75 10.28
C ALA A 463 -17.17 12.47 11.04
N MET A 464 -17.99 12.08 12.03
CA MET A 464 -17.80 10.81 12.75
C MET A 464 -17.92 9.60 11.83
N ALA A 465 -18.94 9.55 10.96
CA ALA A 465 -19.11 8.50 9.96
C ALA A 465 -17.92 8.44 8.99
N THR A 466 -17.39 9.59 8.57
CA THR A 466 -16.21 9.69 7.70
C THR A 466 -14.96 9.15 8.41
N GLY A 467 -14.80 9.42 9.71
CA GLY A 467 -13.71 8.84 10.51
C GLY A 467 -13.78 7.31 10.59
N LEU A 468 -14.96 6.75 10.85
CA LEU A 468 -15.16 5.29 10.84
C LEU A 468 -14.89 4.67 9.47
N ARG A 469 -15.30 5.35 8.39
CA ARG A 469 -15.03 4.94 7.01
C ARG A 469 -13.52 4.94 6.70
N LEU A 470 -12.77 5.95 7.12
CA LEU A 470 -11.32 6.01 6.92
C LEU A 470 -10.61 4.85 7.62
N LEU A 471 -11.02 4.52 8.85
CA LEU A 471 -10.53 3.34 9.57
C LEU A 471 -10.98 2.02 8.93
N TRP A 472 -12.15 1.97 8.29
CA TRP A 472 -12.55 0.79 7.52
C TRP A 472 -11.63 0.59 6.32
N GLY A 473 -11.24 1.69 5.66
CA GLY A 473 -10.33 1.70 4.52
C GLY A 473 -8.98 1.04 4.81
N THR A 474 -8.40 1.30 5.99
CA THR A 474 -7.12 0.71 6.41
C THR A 474 -7.26 -0.80 6.65
N MET A 475 -8.30 -1.23 7.39
CA MET A 475 -8.59 -2.66 7.59
C MET A 475 -8.81 -3.39 6.25
N ASN A 476 -9.53 -2.74 5.33
CA ASN A 476 -9.78 -3.26 4.00
C ASN A 476 -8.50 -3.39 3.15
N CYS A 477 -7.56 -2.45 3.24
CA CYS A 477 -6.27 -2.57 2.57
C CYS A 477 -5.43 -3.72 3.15
N ASP A 478 -5.34 -3.81 4.49
CA ASP A 478 -4.55 -4.85 5.19
C ASP A 478 -4.99 -6.26 4.78
N ILE A 479 -6.30 -6.50 4.68
CA ILE A 479 -6.85 -7.82 4.34
C ILE A 479 -6.60 -8.17 2.87
N ARG A 480 -6.70 -7.19 1.97
CA ARG A 480 -6.41 -7.39 0.53
C ARG A 480 -4.94 -7.76 0.32
N MET A 481 -4.05 -7.09 1.04
CA MET A 481 -2.61 -7.34 0.97
C MET A 481 -2.22 -8.71 1.55
N LEU A 482 -2.86 -9.13 2.63
CA LEU A 482 -2.57 -10.41 3.29
C LEU A 482 -3.15 -11.64 2.58
N GLU A 483 -4.15 -11.46 1.70
CA GLU A 483 -4.86 -12.60 1.09
C GLU A 483 -3.94 -13.60 0.37
N PRO A 484 -2.99 -13.18 -0.50
CA PRO A 484 -2.11 -14.12 -1.20
C PRO A 484 -1.25 -14.93 -0.22
N PHE A 485 -0.70 -14.27 0.80
CA PHE A 485 0.12 -14.92 1.82
C PHE A 485 -0.68 -15.87 2.71
N TYR A 486 -1.94 -15.53 2.99
CA TYR A 486 -2.83 -16.42 3.73
C TYR A 486 -3.13 -17.70 2.95
N ILE A 487 -3.34 -17.60 1.63
CA ILE A 487 -3.55 -18.77 0.77
C ILE A 487 -2.28 -19.63 0.73
N LEU A 488 -1.11 -19.00 0.60
CA LEU A 488 0.19 -19.69 0.63
C LEU A 488 0.44 -20.41 1.97
N SER A 489 0.00 -19.84 3.10
CA SER A 489 0.13 -20.48 4.41
C SER A 489 -0.69 -21.77 4.56
N ARG A 490 -1.74 -21.94 3.74
CA ARG A 490 -2.61 -23.13 3.76
C ARG A 490 -2.08 -24.29 2.91
N ARG A 491 -0.87 -24.16 2.33
CA ARG A 491 -0.25 -25.13 1.44
C ARG A 491 -1.01 -25.34 0.12
N ARG A 492 -0.36 -25.96 -0.87
CA ARG A 492 -0.91 -26.30 -2.19
C ARG A 492 -1.59 -25.13 -2.90
N ALA A 493 -1.04 -23.93 -2.79
CA ALA A 493 -1.61 -22.76 -3.44
C ALA A 493 -1.39 -22.84 -4.95
N PRO A 494 -2.40 -22.53 -5.79
CA PRO A 494 -2.23 -22.50 -7.23
C PRO A 494 -1.32 -21.35 -7.66
N ALA A 495 -0.63 -21.51 -8.79
CA ALA A 495 0.26 -20.52 -9.40
C ALA A 495 -0.33 -19.09 -9.49
N LYS A 496 -1.63 -18.98 -9.80
CA LYS A 496 -2.37 -17.71 -9.85
C LYS A 496 -2.31 -16.91 -8.54
N THR A 497 -2.02 -17.54 -7.40
CA THR A 497 -1.86 -16.86 -6.11
C THR A 497 -0.64 -15.93 -6.12
N LEU A 498 0.42 -16.26 -6.86
CA LEU A 498 1.63 -15.44 -6.93
C LEU A 498 1.41 -14.13 -7.72
N THR A 499 0.53 -14.16 -8.73
CA THR A 499 0.15 -12.99 -9.53
C THR A 499 -1.09 -12.27 -9.00
N LEU A 500 -1.68 -12.78 -7.91
CA LEU A 500 -2.90 -12.24 -7.31
C LEU A 500 -2.62 -10.91 -6.62
N ASP A 501 -3.27 -9.86 -7.10
CA ASP A 501 -3.29 -8.57 -6.43
C ASP A 501 -4.72 -8.01 -6.35
N TYR A 502 -5.25 -7.93 -5.12
CA TYR A 502 -6.52 -7.26 -4.83
C TYR A 502 -6.36 -5.78 -4.49
N THR A 503 -5.14 -5.34 -4.20
CA THR A 503 -4.89 -3.99 -3.71
C THR A 503 -5.17 -2.97 -4.81
N GLY A 504 -4.76 -3.24 -6.06
CA GLY A 504 -5.07 -2.41 -7.25
C GLY A 504 -6.44 -2.60 -7.91
N THR A 505 -7.33 -3.41 -7.34
CA THR A 505 -8.67 -3.60 -7.94
C THR A 505 -9.62 -2.49 -7.50
N ASN A 506 -10.39 -1.93 -8.45
CA ASN A 506 -11.42 -0.93 -8.16
C ASN A 506 -12.34 -1.38 -7.00
N PRO A 507 -12.53 -0.56 -5.95
CA PRO A 507 -13.32 -0.92 -4.78
C PRO A 507 -14.73 -1.45 -5.08
N ILE A 508 -15.39 -0.96 -6.14
CA ILE A 508 -16.75 -1.35 -6.51
C ILE A 508 -16.79 -2.78 -7.06
N PHE A 509 -15.82 -3.15 -7.89
CA PHE A 509 -15.76 -4.48 -8.53
C PHE A 509 -15.06 -5.53 -7.66
N LEU A 510 -14.32 -5.10 -6.64
CA LEU A 510 -13.56 -6.00 -5.77
C LEU A 510 -14.42 -7.06 -5.06
N PRO A 511 -15.59 -6.75 -4.46
CA PRO A 511 -16.42 -7.77 -3.83
C PRO A 511 -16.83 -8.88 -4.78
N PHE A 512 -17.21 -8.52 -6.01
CA PHE A 512 -17.63 -9.45 -7.04
C PHE A 512 -16.46 -10.35 -7.48
N LYS A 513 -15.31 -9.75 -7.79
CA LYS A 513 -14.09 -10.49 -8.17
C LYS A 513 -13.62 -11.44 -7.06
N ALA A 514 -13.59 -10.97 -5.81
CA ALA A 514 -13.19 -11.78 -4.66
C ALA A 514 -14.18 -12.92 -4.39
N PHE A 515 -15.49 -12.67 -4.56
CA PHE A 515 -16.52 -13.70 -4.42
C PHE A 515 -16.38 -14.79 -5.50
N MET A 516 -16.17 -14.41 -6.76
CA MET A 516 -15.92 -15.36 -7.86
C MET A 516 -14.66 -16.21 -7.63
N ASN A 517 -13.62 -15.62 -7.06
CA ASN A 517 -12.38 -16.33 -6.69
C ASN A 517 -12.51 -17.16 -5.40
N ARG A 518 -13.69 -17.24 -4.76
CA ARG A 518 -13.96 -17.93 -3.48
C ARG A 518 -13.23 -17.35 -2.27
N HIS A 519 -12.80 -16.09 -2.33
CA HIS A 519 -12.12 -15.39 -1.22
C HIS A 519 -13.15 -14.58 -0.41
N TYR A 520 -14.02 -15.30 0.32
CA TYR A 520 -15.20 -14.73 0.96
C TYR A 520 -14.90 -13.62 1.98
N VAL A 521 -13.80 -13.71 2.72
CA VAL A 521 -13.44 -12.67 3.72
C VAL A 521 -13.09 -11.36 3.02
N VAL A 522 -12.35 -11.40 1.92
CA VAL A 522 -12.04 -10.21 1.10
C VAL A 522 -13.31 -9.64 0.49
N ALA A 523 -14.22 -10.50 0.03
CA ALA A 523 -15.51 -10.07 -0.51
C ALA A 523 -16.35 -9.32 0.54
N LEU A 524 -16.49 -9.88 1.75
CA LEU A 524 -17.23 -9.25 2.85
C LEU A 524 -16.66 -7.87 3.22
N VAL A 525 -15.34 -7.76 3.32
CA VAL A 525 -14.68 -6.50 3.67
C VAL A 525 -14.83 -5.45 2.56
N GLY A 526 -14.80 -5.89 1.30
CA GLY A 526 -15.12 -5.05 0.15
C GLY A 526 -16.57 -4.56 0.16
N ILE A 527 -17.54 -5.42 0.50
CA ILE A 527 -18.94 -5.00 0.70
C ILE A 527 -19.01 -3.94 1.80
N GLY A 528 -18.32 -4.17 2.91
CA GLY A 528 -18.23 -3.22 4.01
C GLY A 528 -17.67 -1.85 3.58
N ALA A 529 -16.72 -1.81 2.63
CA ALA A 529 -16.20 -0.55 2.12
C ALA A 529 -17.27 0.24 1.34
N ILE A 530 -18.08 -0.44 0.53
CA ILE A 530 -19.23 0.17 -0.17
C ILE A 530 -20.29 0.63 0.83
N LEU A 531 -20.62 -0.21 1.83
CA LEU A 531 -21.59 0.15 2.87
C LEU A 531 -21.12 1.34 3.71
N ALA A 532 -19.81 1.48 3.96
CA ALA A 532 -19.25 2.62 4.68
C ALA A 532 -19.37 3.93 3.88
N GLU A 533 -19.30 3.88 2.54
CA GLU A 533 -19.60 5.05 1.69
C GLU A 533 -21.11 5.37 1.69
N ILE A 534 -21.98 4.36 1.70
CA ILE A 534 -23.43 4.57 1.82
C ILE A 534 -23.79 5.15 3.20
N LEU A 535 -23.11 4.69 4.26
CA LEU A 535 -23.29 5.20 5.62
C LEU A 535 -23.06 6.71 5.71
N THR A 536 -21.99 7.24 5.11
CA THR A 536 -21.69 8.68 5.16
C THR A 536 -22.78 9.50 4.47
N VAL A 537 -23.29 9.02 3.33
CA VAL A 537 -24.42 9.64 2.61
C VAL A 537 -25.70 9.60 3.45
N CYS A 538 -26.04 8.46 4.04
CA CYS A 538 -27.28 8.32 4.81
C CYS A 538 -27.25 9.11 6.12
N VAL A 539 -26.13 9.11 6.84
CA VAL A 539 -25.96 9.89 8.07
C VAL A 539 -26.07 11.41 7.81
N SER A 540 -25.69 11.88 6.62
CA SER A 540 -25.82 13.30 6.25
C SER A 540 -27.27 13.83 6.22
N SER A 541 -28.25 12.93 6.14
CA SER A 541 -29.67 13.26 6.12
C SER A 541 -30.27 13.55 7.51
N PHE A 542 -29.63 13.07 8.59
CA PHE A 542 -30.16 13.20 9.95
C PHE A 542 -29.82 14.56 10.57
N ARG A 543 -30.72 15.53 10.38
CA ARG A 543 -30.70 16.84 11.07
C ARG A 543 -32.02 17.14 11.77
N VAL A 544 -32.77 16.10 12.05
CA VAL A 544 -34.16 16.20 12.52
C VAL A 544 -34.26 15.63 13.91
N ASP A 545 -35.18 16.19 14.68
CA ASP A 545 -35.57 15.64 15.97
C ASP A 545 -36.43 14.39 15.74
N GLY A 546 -35.90 13.24 16.17
CA GLY A 546 -36.52 11.92 16.02
C GLY A 546 -37.78 11.74 16.85
N LYS A 547 -37.96 12.50 17.94
CA LYS A 547 -39.15 12.39 18.80
C LYS A 547 -40.44 12.69 18.04
N LYS A 548 -40.36 13.64 17.09
CA LYS A 548 -41.48 14.04 16.23
C LYS A 548 -41.99 12.90 15.34
N PHE A 549 -41.18 11.86 15.12
CA PHE A 549 -41.51 10.70 14.31
C PHE A 549 -41.91 9.46 15.13
N ILE A 550 -42.06 9.58 16.45
CA ILE A 550 -42.59 8.52 17.31
C ILE A 550 -44.13 8.52 17.20
N PRO A 551 -44.77 7.37 16.89
CA PRO A 551 -46.23 7.26 16.86
C PRO A 551 -46.86 7.73 18.18
N GLY A 552 -47.73 8.74 18.12
CA GLY A 552 -48.43 9.27 19.29
C GLY A 552 -47.78 10.47 19.99
N HIS A 553 -46.56 10.88 19.61
CA HIS A 553 -45.96 12.14 20.08
C HIS A 553 -45.99 13.24 18.99
N GLY A 554 -45.91 12.87 17.71
CA GLY A 554 -46.11 13.82 16.63
C GLY A 554 -47.60 14.01 16.33
N GLY A 555 -48.28 14.95 16.97
CA GLY A 555 -49.64 15.36 16.59
C GLY A 555 -50.77 14.60 17.27
N LYS A 556 -51.25 15.16 18.40
CA LYS A 556 -52.67 15.16 18.78
C LYS A 556 -52.99 16.53 19.36
N GLY A 557 -54.07 17.12 18.84
CA GLY A 557 -54.39 18.54 18.93
C GLY A 557 -54.49 19.13 20.33
N GLY A 558 -54.19 20.43 20.38
CA GLY A 558 -54.35 21.27 21.55
C GLY A 558 -53.26 22.35 21.64
N ASP A 559 -53.35 23.36 20.78
CA ASP A 559 -53.03 24.79 21.00
C ASP A 559 -51.80 25.25 21.82
N LYS A 560 -50.82 24.39 22.15
CA LYS A 560 -49.75 24.81 23.06
C LYS A 560 -48.31 24.83 22.54
N ASP A 561 -47.95 24.17 21.43
CA ASP A 561 -46.62 24.39 20.80
C ASP A 561 -46.60 23.96 19.32
N GLU A 562 -46.95 24.87 18.39
CA GLU A 562 -46.93 24.62 16.93
C GLU A 562 -45.54 24.22 16.38
N ALA A 563 -44.47 24.52 17.11
CA ALA A 563 -43.10 24.16 16.74
C ALA A 563 -42.83 22.64 16.79
N ASP A 564 -43.63 21.86 17.54
CA ASP A 564 -43.39 20.43 17.80
C ASP A 564 -44.06 19.48 16.79
N ASP A 565 -44.75 20.00 15.77
CA ASP A 565 -45.40 19.16 14.76
C ASP A 565 -44.40 18.41 13.86
N ARG A 566 -44.71 17.14 13.55
CA ARG A 566 -43.99 16.25 12.62
C ARG A 566 -43.87 16.79 11.20
N HIS A 567 -44.79 17.67 10.79
CA HIS A 567 -44.77 18.27 9.45
C HIS A 567 -43.77 19.42 9.34
N ASN A 568 -43.15 19.82 10.46
CA ASN A 568 -42.23 20.95 10.53
C ASN A 568 -40.76 20.61 10.25
N THR A 569 -40.47 19.35 9.94
CA THR A 569 -39.13 18.79 9.74
C THR A 569 -38.75 18.65 8.26
N ASP A 570 -37.47 18.34 8.01
CA ASP A 570 -36.90 18.17 6.67
C ASP A 570 -37.04 16.72 6.13
N GLU A 571 -37.76 15.87 6.86
CA GLU A 571 -37.94 14.43 6.60
C GLU A 571 -39.43 14.06 6.59
N THR A 572 -39.79 13.07 5.78
CA THR A 572 -41.10 12.41 5.88
C THR A 572 -41.02 11.25 6.89
N PHE A 573 -42.16 10.87 7.48
CA PHE A 573 -42.22 9.74 8.41
C PHE A 573 -41.63 8.45 7.82
N ARG A 574 -41.92 8.14 6.55
CA ARG A 574 -41.40 6.94 5.88
C ARG A 574 -39.91 7.04 5.59
N SER A 575 -39.45 8.18 5.06
CA SER A 575 -38.02 8.37 4.73
C SER A 575 -37.15 8.34 5.98
N PHE A 576 -37.61 8.92 7.09
CA PHE A 576 -36.91 8.89 8.37
C PHE A 576 -36.67 7.45 8.84
N TRP A 577 -37.73 6.63 8.96
CA TRP A 577 -37.61 5.26 9.46
C TRP A 577 -36.82 4.34 8.51
N ILE A 578 -36.93 4.55 7.19
CA ILE A 578 -36.12 3.81 6.21
C ILE A 578 -34.63 4.15 6.37
N SER A 579 -34.28 5.44 6.38
CA SER A 579 -32.88 5.87 6.54
C SER A 579 -32.31 5.46 7.89
N PHE A 580 -33.09 5.59 8.98
CA PHE A 580 -32.68 5.18 10.32
C PHE A 580 -32.41 3.67 10.40
N SER A 581 -33.34 2.85 9.89
CA SER A 581 -33.19 1.40 9.85
C SER A 581 -32.00 0.98 8.98
N LEU A 582 -31.78 1.66 7.86
CA LEU A 582 -30.66 1.41 6.97
C LEU A 582 -29.32 1.76 7.64
N VAL A 583 -29.21 2.89 8.34
CA VAL A 583 -27.99 3.26 9.07
C VAL A 583 -27.69 2.28 10.19
N GLN A 584 -28.69 1.89 10.98
CA GLN A 584 -28.52 0.87 12.03
C GLN A 584 -28.14 -0.50 11.44
N GLY A 585 -28.79 -0.91 10.34
CA GLY A 585 -28.47 -2.14 9.63
C GLY A 585 -27.05 -2.16 9.06
N ILE A 586 -26.58 -1.04 8.50
CA ILE A 586 -25.20 -0.91 8.02
C ILE A 586 -24.22 -1.01 9.18
N LEU A 587 -24.43 -0.29 10.28
CA LEU A 587 -23.52 -0.31 11.44
C LEU A 587 -23.45 -1.70 12.08
N LEU A 588 -24.58 -2.40 12.18
CA LEU A 588 -24.64 -3.79 12.63
C LEU A 588 -23.83 -4.70 11.69
N THR A 589 -24.04 -4.56 10.38
CA THR A 589 -23.33 -5.36 9.36
C THR A 589 -21.82 -5.11 9.41
N LEU A 590 -21.38 -3.86 9.50
CA LEU A 590 -19.97 -3.50 9.65
C LEU A 590 -19.37 -4.09 10.93
N THR A 591 -20.12 -4.05 12.04
CA THR A 591 -19.71 -4.66 13.32
C THR A 591 -19.51 -6.17 13.17
N VAL A 592 -20.48 -6.87 12.57
CA VAL A 592 -20.40 -8.32 12.33
C VAL A 592 -19.21 -8.66 11.44
N ILE A 593 -19.00 -7.94 10.34
CA ILE A 593 -17.88 -8.17 9.43
C ILE A 593 -16.54 -7.94 10.16
N ALA A 594 -16.40 -6.85 10.93
CA ALA A 594 -15.17 -6.56 11.68
C ALA A 594 -14.85 -7.63 12.75
N VAL A 595 -15.88 -8.17 13.41
CA VAL A 595 -15.74 -9.30 14.35
C VAL A 595 -15.31 -10.56 13.61
N VAL A 596 -15.97 -10.93 12.52
CA VAL A 596 -15.63 -12.12 11.70
C VAL A 596 -14.20 -12.04 11.19
N VAL A 597 -13.79 -10.87 10.70
CA VAL A 597 -12.43 -10.58 10.24
C VAL A 597 -11.43 -10.78 11.38
N THR A 598 -11.68 -10.18 12.53
CA THR A 598 -10.78 -10.30 13.69
C THR A 598 -10.66 -11.75 14.13
N LEU A 599 -11.76 -12.52 14.16
CA LEU A 599 -11.73 -13.93 14.55
C LEU A 599 -11.01 -14.82 13.52
N ARG A 600 -11.18 -14.58 12.21
CA ARG A 600 -10.60 -15.43 11.15
C ARG A 600 -9.20 -15.02 10.69
N ARG A 601 -8.80 -13.76 10.86
CA ARG A 601 -7.56 -13.19 10.30
C ARG A 601 -6.55 -12.70 11.35
N SER A 602 -6.85 -12.75 12.65
CA SER A 602 -5.92 -12.27 13.70
C SER A 602 -4.83 -13.27 14.12
N HIS A 603 -4.77 -14.47 13.52
CA HIS A 603 -3.74 -15.47 13.80
C HIS A 603 -2.37 -15.06 13.21
N LYS A 604 -1.28 -15.39 13.89
CA LYS A 604 0.09 -15.12 13.44
C LYS A 604 0.60 -16.29 12.59
N PHE A 605 0.63 -16.11 11.27
CA PHE A 605 1.04 -17.15 10.32
C PHE A 605 2.30 -16.80 9.50
N MET A 606 2.93 -15.65 9.77
CA MET A 606 4.14 -15.18 9.09
C MET A 606 5.16 -14.64 10.09
N PRO A 607 6.46 -14.63 9.76
CA PRO A 607 7.50 -14.06 10.60
C PRO A 607 7.49 -12.52 10.65
N ARG A 608 6.96 -11.85 9.61
CA ARG A 608 6.92 -10.39 9.52
C ARG A 608 5.75 -9.88 8.67
N GLN A 609 5.54 -8.56 8.69
CA GLN A 609 4.53 -7.87 7.89
C GLN A 609 4.99 -7.69 6.43
N THR A 610 4.08 -7.90 5.47
CA THR A 610 4.35 -7.92 4.02
C THR A 610 4.19 -6.57 3.31
N GLY A 611 4.15 -5.46 4.06
CA GLY A 611 3.85 -4.13 3.53
C GLY A 611 4.96 -3.51 2.67
N THR A 612 6.18 -4.02 2.78
CA THR A 612 7.37 -3.51 2.08
C THR A 612 7.86 -4.50 1.03
N MET A 613 8.43 -4.00 -0.08
CA MET A 613 9.08 -4.85 -1.08
C MET A 613 10.24 -5.64 -0.49
N ALA A 614 11.00 -5.04 0.44
CA ALA A 614 12.05 -5.72 1.17
C ALA A 614 11.55 -6.96 1.92
N SER A 615 10.35 -6.91 2.52
CA SER A 615 9.78 -8.08 3.16
C SER A 615 9.48 -9.19 2.15
N VAL A 616 8.97 -8.85 0.96
CA VAL A 616 8.67 -9.83 -0.10
C VAL A 616 9.96 -10.44 -0.64
N LEU A 617 10.98 -9.62 -0.91
CA LEU A 617 12.31 -10.08 -1.33
C LEU A 617 12.93 -11.03 -0.31
N GLY A 618 12.86 -10.71 0.98
CA GLY A 618 13.31 -11.61 2.03
C GLY A 618 12.51 -12.91 2.15
N PHE A 619 11.30 -13.00 1.58
CA PHE A 619 10.52 -14.25 1.59
C PHE A 619 10.89 -15.17 0.43
N ILE A 620 11.53 -14.64 -0.61
CA ILE A 620 11.84 -15.39 -1.83
C ILE A 620 13.34 -15.56 -2.06
N HIS A 621 14.21 -15.00 -1.20
CA HIS A 621 15.62 -14.80 -1.53
C HIS A 621 16.42 -16.09 -1.85
N GLN A 622 16.13 -17.19 -1.15
CA GLN A 622 16.71 -18.52 -1.44
C GLN A 622 15.73 -19.52 -2.04
N SER A 623 14.56 -19.04 -2.47
CA SER A 623 13.49 -19.88 -2.97
C SER A 623 13.84 -20.51 -4.32
N LYS A 624 13.58 -21.83 -4.47
CA LYS A 624 13.72 -22.55 -5.74
C LYS A 624 12.70 -22.07 -6.77
N MET A 625 11.59 -21.49 -6.33
CA MET A 625 10.58 -20.88 -7.19
C MET A 625 11.17 -19.84 -8.16
N LEU A 626 12.26 -19.15 -7.80
CA LEU A 626 12.88 -18.09 -8.61
C LEU A 626 13.36 -18.58 -9.96
N VAL A 627 13.75 -19.85 -10.04
CA VAL A 627 14.10 -20.53 -11.29
C VAL A 627 12.96 -20.46 -12.30
N SER A 628 11.71 -20.45 -11.80
CA SER A 628 10.55 -20.33 -12.67
C SER A 628 10.33 -18.94 -13.29
N PHE A 629 11.00 -17.92 -12.75
CA PHE A 629 10.90 -16.51 -13.13
C PHE A 629 12.08 -16.03 -13.99
N VAL A 630 13.03 -16.90 -14.33
CA VAL A 630 14.11 -16.56 -15.27
C VAL A 630 13.50 -16.19 -16.63
N ASP A 631 13.97 -15.09 -17.23
CA ASP A 631 13.49 -14.51 -18.50
C ASP A 631 12.01 -14.07 -18.52
N THR A 632 11.43 -13.81 -17.35
CA THR A 632 10.03 -13.37 -17.22
C THR A 632 9.88 -11.87 -16.92
N GLU A 633 10.98 -11.10 -16.84
CA GLU A 633 10.97 -9.70 -16.42
C GLU A 633 10.21 -8.75 -17.36
N LYS A 634 10.02 -9.16 -18.62
CA LYS A 634 9.30 -8.40 -19.65
C LYS A 634 7.86 -8.86 -19.85
N MET A 635 7.43 -9.92 -19.16
CA MET A 635 6.08 -10.46 -19.33
C MET A 635 5.04 -9.54 -18.68
N ASP A 636 3.87 -9.42 -19.31
CA ASP A 636 2.71 -8.82 -18.65
C ASP A 636 2.09 -9.79 -17.64
N SER A 637 1.36 -9.26 -16.66
CA SER A 637 0.65 -10.01 -15.62
C SER A 637 -0.21 -11.18 -16.12
N THR A 638 -0.88 -11.02 -17.26
CA THR A 638 -1.69 -12.11 -17.85
C THR A 638 -0.82 -13.20 -18.45
N ALA A 639 0.26 -12.81 -19.14
CA ALA A 639 1.23 -13.74 -19.70
C ALA A 639 1.98 -14.50 -18.58
N MET A 640 2.40 -13.79 -17.53
CA MET A 640 3.02 -14.36 -16.34
C MET A 640 2.11 -15.41 -15.68
N THR A 641 0.81 -15.12 -15.53
CA THR A 641 -0.13 -16.08 -14.93
C THR A 641 -0.22 -17.35 -15.77
N ARG A 642 -0.34 -17.23 -17.10
CA ARG A 642 -0.37 -18.38 -18.01
C ARG A 642 0.94 -19.19 -17.98
N HIS A 643 2.08 -18.50 -17.89
CA HIS A 643 3.41 -19.12 -17.79
C HIS A 643 3.60 -19.90 -16.49
N LEU A 644 3.11 -19.39 -15.36
CA LEU A 644 3.18 -20.12 -14.10
C LEU A 644 2.17 -21.27 -14.05
N GLU A 645 0.98 -21.09 -14.65
CA GLU A 645 -0.03 -22.16 -14.75
C GLU A 645 0.43 -23.30 -15.67
N SER A 646 1.17 -23.03 -16.76
CA SER A 646 1.68 -24.08 -17.65
C SER A 646 2.72 -24.99 -16.98
N LYS A 647 3.39 -24.51 -15.93
CA LYS A 647 4.33 -25.31 -15.14
C LYS A 647 3.65 -26.29 -14.18
N GLY A 648 2.35 -26.13 -13.92
CA GLY A 648 1.57 -27.04 -13.06
C GLY A 648 2.02 -27.10 -11.60
N LYS A 649 2.92 -26.20 -11.15
CA LYS A 649 3.47 -26.19 -9.79
C LYS A 649 2.50 -25.56 -8.80
N THR A 650 2.58 -26.02 -7.55
CA THR A 650 1.90 -25.41 -6.41
C THR A 650 2.90 -24.82 -5.43
N TYR A 651 2.47 -23.81 -4.69
CA TYR A 651 3.35 -23.00 -3.84
C TYR A 651 2.83 -22.96 -2.40
N ALA A 652 3.74 -22.78 -1.45
CA ALA A 652 3.41 -22.67 -0.04
C ALA A 652 4.32 -21.67 0.68
N LEU A 653 3.84 -21.17 1.82
CA LEU A 653 4.65 -20.40 2.76
C LEU A 653 5.07 -21.33 3.91
N GLY A 654 6.38 -21.51 4.12
CA GLY A 654 6.90 -22.37 5.18
C GLY A 654 8.42 -22.53 5.12
N TRP A 655 8.90 -23.58 5.77
CA TRP A 655 10.31 -23.98 5.74
C TRP A 655 10.59 -24.83 4.50
N PHE A 656 11.62 -24.48 3.75
CA PHE A 656 12.05 -25.19 2.54
C PHE A 656 13.58 -25.29 2.53
N SER A 657 14.12 -26.25 1.78
CA SER A 657 15.56 -26.34 1.55
C SER A 657 15.92 -25.40 0.40
N GLY A 658 16.74 -24.40 0.71
CA GLY A 658 17.16 -23.35 -0.22
C GLY A 658 18.11 -23.83 -1.31
N ARG A 659 18.53 -22.89 -2.15
CA ARG A 659 19.50 -23.10 -3.24
C ARG A 659 20.93 -23.30 -2.73
N ASP A 660 21.24 -22.75 -1.57
CA ASP A 660 22.49 -22.93 -0.83
C ASP A 660 22.54 -24.26 -0.04
N GLY A 661 21.45 -25.03 -0.01
CA GLY A 661 21.35 -26.29 0.72
C GLY A 661 20.91 -26.14 2.17
N ASP A 662 20.81 -24.92 2.69
CA ASP A 662 20.36 -24.63 4.06
C ASP A 662 18.82 -24.58 4.16
N ASP A 663 18.29 -24.69 5.37
CA ASP A 663 16.85 -24.61 5.65
C ASP A 663 16.43 -23.13 5.78
N HIS A 664 15.59 -22.64 4.87
CA HIS A 664 15.09 -21.27 4.85
C HIS A 664 13.59 -21.19 5.11
N CYS A 665 13.11 -20.03 5.58
CA CYS A 665 11.69 -19.79 5.84
C CYS A 665 11.14 -18.72 4.88
N GLY A 666 10.22 -19.10 3.99
CA GLY A 666 9.66 -18.19 3.02
C GLY A 666 8.63 -18.84 2.09
N ILE A 667 8.53 -18.31 0.88
CA ILE A 667 7.60 -18.79 -0.14
C ILE A 667 8.40 -19.62 -1.13
N ASP A 668 7.98 -20.88 -1.35
CA ASP A 668 8.62 -21.75 -2.33
C ASP A 668 7.60 -22.70 -2.98
N GLU A 669 8.05 -23.43 -4.01
CA GLU A 669 7.31 -24.53 -4.60
C GLU A 669 7.18 -25.72 -3.63
N GLU A 670 6.07 -26.46 -3.73
CA GLU A 670 5.89 -27.71 -2.96
C GLU A 670 6.70 -28.86 -3.55
N ASP A 671 7.19 -29.81 -2.72
CA ASP A 671 6.92 -29.98 -1.28
C ASP A 671 7.86 -29.17 -0.36
N ILE A 672 7.27 -28.45 0.60
CA ILE A 672 8.01 -27.74 1.66
C ILE A 672 8.32 -28.67 2.85
N LEU A 673 9.42 -28.41 3.57
CA LEU A 673 9.85 -29.19 4.73
C LEU A 673 8.84 -29.12 5.89
N ALA A 674 8.39 -27.92 6.23
CA ALA A 674 7.47 -27.71 7.36
C ALA A 674 6.64 -26.44 7.24
N GLU A 675 5.50 -26.42 7.93
CA GLU A 675 4.66 -25.21 8.02
C GLU A 675 5.32 -24.23 8.98
N TYR A 676 5.25 -22.93 8.66
CA TYR A 676 5.69 -21.91 9.59
C TYR A 676 4.76 -21.82 10.80
N ARG A 677 5.30 -22.01 12.01
CA ARG A 677 4.59 -21.80 13.28
C ARG A 677 5.23 -20.68 14.06
N TRP A 678 4.42 -19.68 14.42
CA TRP A 678 4.91 -18.52 15.17
C TRP A 678 5.53 -18.95 16.51
N GLY A 679 6.78 -18.53 16.74
CA GLY A 679 7.51 -18.80 18.00
C GLY A 679 8.15 -20.19 18.09
N VAL A 680 8.04 -21.02 17.04
CA VAL A 680 8.74 -22.30 16.97
C VAL A 680 9.97 -22.14 16.07
N ASP A 681 11.13 -22.51 16.60
CA ASP A 681 12.38 -22.46 15.86
C ASP A 681 12.64 -23.83 15.21
N TRP A 682 12.34 -23.93 13.91
CA TRP A 682 12.46 -25.17 13.15
C TRP A 682 13.88 -25.74 13.15
N THR A 683 14.88 -24.85 13.11
CA THR A 683 16.31 -25.21 13.12
C THR A 683 16.71 -26.01 14.36
N LYS A 684 15.98 -25.85 15.47
CA LYS A 684 16.22 -26.60 16.72
C LYS A 684 15.48 -27.94 16.78
N THR A 685 14.48 -28.14 15.95
CA THR A 685 13.66 -29.36 15.93
C THR A 685 14.20 -30.44 15.00
N ARG A 686 15.11 -30.08 14.07
CA ARG A 686 15.71 -31.01 13.10
C ARG A 686 17.21 -31.06 13.33
N VAL A 687 17.74 -32.27 13.55
CA VAL A 687 19.18 -32.50 13.57
C VAL A 687 19.63 -32.60 12.11
N LEU A 688 20.44 -31.65 11.65
CA LEU A 688 21.08 -31.74 10.32
C LEU A 688 22.05 -32.92 10.32
N GLY A 689 22.16 -33.66 9.22
CA GLY A 689 23.06 -34.82 9.12
C GLY A 689 24.51 -34.50 9.51
N ASN A 690 24.97 -33.27 9.25
CA ASN A 690 26.30 -32.78 9.65
C ASN A 690 26.49 -32.64 11.17
N GLN A 691 25.41 -32.57 11.96
CA GLN A 691 25.46 -32.58 13.43
C GLN A 691 25.41 -33.98 14.04
N ILE A 692 25.15 -35.02 13.23
CA ILE A 692 25.07 -36.41 13.69
C ILE A 692 26.48 -37.03 13.79
N GLY A 693 27.44 -36.56 12.99
CA GLY A 693 28.82 -37.07 12.96
C GLY A 693 29.66 -36.83 14.23
N THR A 694 29.19 -36.03 15.18
CA THR A 694 29.88 -35.84 16.47
C THR A 694 29.58 -36.92 17.50
N TRP A 695 28.60 -37.80 17.25
CA TRP A 695 28.26 -38.91 18.14
C TRP A 695 28.98 -40.23 17.82
N GLU A 696 29.62 -40.34 16.65
CA GLU A 696 30.44 -41.52 16.30
C GLU A 696 31.85 -41.50 16.95
N HIS A 697 32.16 -40.45 17.71
CA HIS A 697 33.43 -40.27 18.42
C HIS A 697 33.35 -40.32 19.95
N TYR A 698 32.24 -40.82 20.52
CA TYR A 698 32.09 -41.02 21.96
C TYR A 698 31.75 -42.46 22.34
#